data_AF-A0AAN9LBD2-F1
#
_entry.id   AF-A0AAN9LBD2-F1
#
_cell.length_a   1.000
_cell.length_b   1.000
_cell.length_c   1.000
_cell.angle_alpha   90.00
_cell.angle_beta   90.00
_cell.angle_gamma   90.00
#
_symmetry.space_group_name_H-M   'P 1'
#
loop_
_entity.id
_entity.type
_entity.pdbx_description
1 polymer ?
#
loop_
_entity_poly.entity_id
_entity_poly.type
_entity_poly.pdbx_seq_one_letter_code
_entity_poly.pdbx_strand_id
1 'polypeptide(L)'
;MGELVAGAGLGVVFQGVADLVKTLVVGAWRFKSTRRDHVSLVERVKEELDEEELDNGKENIGGLDEAMEEGEAKLQKYSNVPFWKCCFLPCYQRELQESIDKIKNVLPLAKVRRDVKAIWAEVNNMQGMQFRNVLTLKPPQNSNLIVGLEISLNSLKTQLLPNSTSVLVLTGLAGSGKTTLATLLCSDQQVKDKFRDNILFFQLPKTPDLKIVVRTLFEHYGRKVSDSDFLTDGHARTRLRTLLEERGKSAPIMVVLDNVWRGSESLIEDFIVQLPDYKLVVTSRVEFPRFYNTYRLKPLVLEDSVTLFRQFALPNGGTRSYVPDEDFVQQIADRCWGSPLALVFIGTSLCRQPPEVWERMRLSLSKGHSVVTNDDLRDALQKCLDDALEDEHKSIVKKCFMDLSLFPDNQETPVAALIDMWTELFEPDDVHIHEGNINGMNNIHELYNLHLINHIVARQMSSDEGNYYNHHFLVQHDLLREISIHQLQQQPFEQRERLIFDVNENNWPQQNQKNTVAHTLSISTDQMVTPDLSNVVEVEVVEVLILNLRTYEYSLPEFMSKMRKLKVLIVTGYNGFHFSELNNFEILSSLPSLRRIRLQQVSVPSFGILHNLRKLSLYMCNVGPAFKSDNITISNKLPNLVELSIDYCKDFVELPRWLCEITSLEMLSITRCIKFSGVPGEIGNLEKLKVLRISSCADLEKIPDSIGKLLQLHFLDISGCVSLQKLPEKIGNLFNLKKLHMTGCSKCSIPVSVSELQNLRHLICDEEVATFWENFKPSLPNLRIKEITDYILFI
;
A
#
# COMPACT_ATOMS: atom_id res chain seq x y z
N MET A 1 48.64 -30.62 38.47
CA MET A 1 49.10 -29.48 37.66
C MET A 1 48.69 -29.76 36.23
N GLY A 2 47.45 -29.37 35.92
CA GLY A 2 46.85 -29.54 34.60
C GLY A 2 46.45 -28.15 34.12
N GLU A 3 47.02 -27.75 32.99
CA GLU A 3 46.64 -26.59 32.19
C GLU A 3 47.34 -26.78 30.85
N LEU A 4 46.61 -27.24 29.82
CA LEU A 4 46.90 -27.12 28.38
C LEU A 4 45.98 -28.00 27.52
N VAL A 5 44.65 -27.88 27.64
CA VAL A 5 43.72 -28.39 26.59
C VAL A 5 42.52 -27.44 26.35
N ALA A 6 42.50 -26.23 26.92
CA ALA A 6 41.33 -25.35 26.82
C ALA A 6 41.32 -24.40 25.60
N GLY A 7 42.46 -24.18 24.92
CA GLY A 7 42.57 -23.21 23.81
C GLY A 7 42.02 -23.71 22.47
N ALA A 8 42.02 -25.02 22.21
CA ALA A 8 41.59 -25.57 20.92
C ALA A 8 40.06 -25.50 20.71
N GLY A 9 39.26 -25.57 21.78
CA GLY A 9 37.80 -25.52 21.68
C GLY A 9 37.25 -24.14 21.33
N LEU A 10 37.84 -23.07 21.89
CA LEU A 10 37.46 -21.69 21.58
C LEU A 10 37.88 -21.31 20.16
N GLY A 11 39.07 -21.72 19.71
CA GLY A 11 39.51 -21.50 18.34
C GLY A 11 38.56 -22.12 17.30
N VAL A 12 38.03 -23.32 17.55
CA VAL A 12 37.05 -23.97 16.65
C VAL A 12 35.70 -23.24 16.65
N VAL A 13 35.25 -22.75 17.81
CA VAL A 13 34.00 -21.97 17.92
C VAL A 13 34.13 -20.61 17.21
N PHE A 14 35.25 -19.90 17.39
CA PHE A 14 35.52 -18.64 16.68
C PHE A 14 35.73 -18.84 15.18
N GLN A 15 36.36 -19.95 14.77
CA GLN A 15 36.46 -20.34 13.37
C GLN A 15 35.08 -20.64 12.77
N GLY A 16 34.18 -21.29 13.54
CA GLY A 16 32.79 -21.53 13.15
C GLY A 16 31.99 -20.24 12.98
N VAL A 17 32.17 -19.26 13.88
CA VAL A 17 31.58 -17.92 13.74
C VAL A 17 32.16 -17.18 12.52
N ALA A 18 33.47 -17.29 12.29
CA ALA A 18 34.14 -16.71 11.13
C ALA A 18 33.62 -17.32 9.81
N ASP A 19 33.45 -18.65 9.76
CA ASP A 19 32.94 -19.36 8.60
C ASP A 19 31.45 -19.09 8.37
N LEU A 20 30.65 -18.90 9.43
CA LEU A 20 29.25 -18.47 9.34
C LEU A 20 29.14 -17.05 8.79
N VAL A 21 29.91 -16.10 9.32
CA VAL A 21 29.98 -14.70 8.83
C VAL A 21 30.46 -14.67 7.38
N LYS A 22 31.47 -15.48 7.04
CA LYS A 22 31.98 -15.62 5.68
C LYS A 22 30.95 -16.24 4.76
N THR A 23 30.14 -17.20 5.22
CA THR A 23 29.04 -17.79 4.45
C THR A 23 27.89 -16.80 4.23
N LEU A 24 27.58 -15.97 5.24
CA LEU A 24 26.61 -14.88 5.15
C LEU A 24 27.04 -13.79 4.17
N VAL A 25 28.31 -13.41 4.24
CA VAL A 25 28.96 -12.47 3.34
C VAL A 25 29.03 -13.03 1.91
N VAL A 26 29.41 -14.30 1.73
CA VAL A 26 29.47 -14.96 0.41
C VAL A 26 28.07 -15.18 -0.16
N GLY A 27 27.05 -15.37 0.68
CA GLY A 27 25.64 -15.28 0.28
C GLY A 27 25.27 -13.89 -0.26
N ALA A 28 25.81 -12.83 0.35
CA ALA A 28 25.69 -11.45 -0.11
C ALA A 28 26.60 -11.10 -1.32
N TRP A 29 27.64 -11.88 -1.63
CA TRP A 29 28.52 -11.68 -2.80
C TRP A 29 27.82 -11.84 -4.16
N ARG A 30 26.58 -12.36 -4.20
CA ARG A 30 25.82 -12.62 -5.44
C ARG A 30 25.22 -11.36 -6.11
N PHE A 31 25.38 -10.16 -5.53
CA PHE A 31 24.75 -8.92 -6.00
C PHE A 31 25.78 -7.94 -6.61
N LYS A 32 25.56 -7.54 -7.87
CA LYS A 32 26.54 -6.78 -8.69
C LYS A 32 26.69 -5.31 -8.26
N SER A 33 25.73 -4.74 -7.52
CA SER A 33 25.71 -3.34 -7.07
C SER A 33 26.51 -3.08 -5.78
N THR A 34 26.83 -4.12 -5.02
CA THR A 34 27.44 -4.03 -3.67
C THR A 34 28.94 -4.34 -3.65
N ARG A 35 29.57 -4.43 -4.82
CA ARG A 35 30.89 -5.07 -5.03
C ARG A 35 32.09 -4.25 -4.54
N ARG A 36 31.95 -2.95 -4.28
CA ARG A 36 33.11 -2.03 -4.16
C ARG A 36 33.45 -1.61 -2.72
N ASP A 37 32.49 -1.57 -1.80
CA ASP A 37 32.72 -1.11 -0.42
C ASP A 37 32.89 -2.26 0.59
N HIS A 38 32.25 -3.42 0.36
CA HIS A 38 32.24 -4.56 1.29
C HIS A 38 33.47 -5.48 1.26
N VAL A 39 34.31 -5.40 0.22
CA VAL A 39 35.59 -6.14 0.19
C VAL A 39 36.51 -5.66 1.33
N SER A 40 36.50 -4.36 1.62
CA SER A 40 37.32 -3.74 2.68
C SER A 40 36.88 -4.08 4.11
N LEU A 41 35.62 -4.47 4.31
CA LEU A 41 35.02 -4.77 5.61
C LEU A 41 35.20 -6.24 5.97
N VAL A 42 35.12 -7.12 4.97
CA VAL A 42 35.38 -8.56 5.09
C VAL A 42 36.87 -8.82 5.34
N GLU A 43 37.78 -8.06 4.72
CA GLU A 43 39.21 -8.15 5.02
C GLU A 43 39.53 -7.69 6.46
N ARG A 44 38.89 -6.62 6.96
CA ARG A 44 39.07 -6.14 8.35
C ARG A 44 38.54 -7.09 9.42
N VAL A 45 37.38 -7.70 9.22
CA VAL A 45 36.82 -8.70 10.16
C VAL A 45 37.68 -9.98 10.18
N LYS A 46 38.31 -10.31 9.05
CA LYS A 46 39.20 -11.45 8.93
C LYS A 46 40.56 -11.20 9.60
N GLU A 47 41.11 -9.99 9.49
CA GLU A 47 42.36 -9.59 10.17
C GLU A 47 42.23 -9.55 11.70
N GLU A 48 41.08 -9.14 12.25
CA GLU A 48 40.88 -9.07 13.72
C GLU A 48 40.45 -10.41 14.36
N LEU A 49 39.97 -11.39 13.59
CA LEU A 49 39.68 -12.74 14.08
C LEU A 49 40.93 -13.64 14.11
N ASP A 50 41.99 -13.25 13.40
CA ASP A 50 43.30 -13.90 13.43
C ASP A 50 44.17 -13.43 14.63
N GLU A 51 43.70 -12.48 15.46
CA GLU A 51 44.41 -12.08 16.69
C GLU A 51 44.14 -13.07 17.86
N GLU A 52 45.18 -13.78 18.24
CA GLU A 52 45.27 -14.92 19.16
C GLU A 52 44.99 -14.64 20.66
N GLU A 53 44.16 -13.66 21.03
CA GLU A 53 43.91 -13.32 22.45
C GLU A 53 42.43 -13.28 22.82
N LEU A 54 41.83 -14.46 23.06
CA LEU A 54 40.57 -14.59 23.79
C LEU A 54 40.65 -15.69 24.85
N ASP A 55 41.53 -15.48 25.83
CA ASP A 55 41.58 -16.29 27.05
C ASP A 55 40.75 -15.60 28.15
N ASN A 56 39.46 -15.94 28.23
CA ASN A 56 38.63 -16.03 29.45
C ASN A 56 37.13 -15.85 29.13
N GLY A 57 36.37 -16.94 29.28
CA GLY A 57 34.90 -16.87 29.22
C GLY A 57 34.21 -18.24 29.07
N LYS A 58 34.45 -19.17 30.00
CA LYS A 58 33.92 -20.54 29.92
C LYS A 58 32.47 -20.74 30.37
N GLU A 59 31.73 -19.70 30.75
CA GLU A 59 30.42 -19.88 31.40
C GLU A 59 29.16 -19.61 30.53
N ASN A 60 29.27 -19.31 29.23
CA ASN A 60 28.08 -19.02 28.39
C ASN A 60 28.05 -19.70 27.01
N ILE A 61 28.80 -20.80 26.81
CA ILE A 61 28.98 -21.41 25.47
C ILE A 61 27.81 -22.35 25.09
N GLY A 62 27.11 -22.95 26.07
CA GLY A 62 26.06 -23.94 25.79
C GLY A 62 24.85 -23.40 25.01
N GLY A 63 24.51 -22.12 25.18
CA GLY A 63 23.46 -21.46 24.37
C GLY A 63 23.95 -20.95 23.02
N LEU A 64 25.26 -20.84 22.82
CA LEU A 64 25.87 -20.40 21.56
C LEU A 64 25.84 -21.53 20.53
N ASP A 65 26.20 -22.76 20.93
CA ASP A 65 26.20 -23.92 20.05
C ASP A 65 24.79 -24.24 19.51
N GLU A 66 23.76 -24.23 20.38
CA GLU A 66 22.36 -24.38 19.94
C GLU A 66 21.90 -23.25 19.00
N ALA A 67 22.27 -22.01 19.29
CA ALA A 67 21.93 -20.86 18.43
C ALA A 67 22.68 -20.90 17.08
N MET A 68 23.91 -21.45 17.08
CA MET A 68 24.76 -21.64 15.89
C MET A 68 24.23 -22.77 15.01
N GLU A 69 23.86 -23.92 15.58
CA GLU A 69 23.22 -25.01 14.85
C GLU A 69 21.86 -24.58 14.26
N GLU A 70 21.07 -23.81 15.02
CA GLU A 70 19.79 -23.25 14.54
C GLU A 70 19.99 -22.24 13.38
N GLY A 71 21.03 -21.41 13.46
CA GLY A 71 21.38 -20.43 12.42
C GLY A 71 21.92 -21.07 11.15
N GLU A 72 22.77 -22.09 11.28
CA GLU A 72 23.36 -22.82 10.17
C GLU A 72 22.33 -23.70 9.45
N ALA A 73 21.44 -24.37 10.19
CA ALA A 73 20.32 -25.12 9.63
C ALA A 73 19.37 -24.22 8.81
N LYS A 74 19.11 -23.00 9.30
CA LYS A 74 18.34 -21.98 8.55
C LYS A 74 19.10 -21.49 7.32
N LEU A 75 20.40 -21.21 7.42
CA LEU A 75 21.20 -20.77 6.27
C LEU A 75 21.29 -21.84 5.16
N GLN A 76 21.45 -23.11 5.52
CA GLN A 76 21.41 -24.22 4.57
C GLN A 76 20.01 -24.42 3.97
N LYS A 77 18.94 -24.18 4.74
CA LYS A 77 17.55 -24.15 4.24
C LYS A 77 17.36 -23.08 3.15
N TYR A 78 18.20 -22.04 3.09
CA TYR A 78 17.98 -20.86 2.23
C TYR A 78 19.09 -20.57 1.19
N SER A 79 20.28 -21.15 1.33
CA SER A 79 21.44 -20.94 0.42
C SER A 79 21.25 -21.44 -1.02
N ASN A 80 20.30 -22.36 -1.22
CA ASN A 80 19.92 -22.92 -2.53
C ASN A 80 18.90 -22.07 -3.31
N VAL A 81 18.73 -20.79 -2.96
CA VAL A 81 17.75 -19.90 -3.61
C VAL A 81 18.43 -19.00 -4.66
N PRO A 82 18.00 -19.02 -5.94
CA PRO A 82 18.60 -18.21 -7.02
C PRO A 82 18.48 -16.70 -6.82
N PHE A 83 19.46 -15.92 -7.33
CA PHE A 83 19.60 -14.48 -7.02
C PHE A 83 18.45 -13.59 -7.53
N TRP A 84 17.63 -14.07 -8.46
CA TRP A 84 16.44 -13.38 -8.96
C TRP A 84 15.25 -13.40 -7.96
N LYS A 85 15.31 -14.19 -6.87
CA LYS A 85 14.30 -14.23 -5.79
C LYS A 85 14.41 -13.06 -4.77
N CYS A 86 14.94 -11.89 -5.18
CA CYS A 86 15.07 -10.69 -4.34
C CYS A 86 13.76 -10.23 -3.66
N CYS A 87 12.59 -10.67 -4.13
CA CYS A 87 11.28 -10.31 -3.57
C CYS A 87 11.01 -10.92 -2.17
N PHE A 88 11.84 -11.86 -1.70
CA PHE A 88 11.74 -12.47 -0.36
C PHE A 88 12.79 -11.92 0.64
N LEU A 89 13.55 -10.88 0.26
CA LEU A 89 14.56 -10.21 1.10
C LEU A 89 14.07 -9.88 2.52
N PRO A 90 12.83 -9.37 2.74
CA PRO A 90 12.35 -9.01 4.08
C PRO A 90 12.14 -10.20 5.03
N CYS A 91 12.08 -11.44 4.50
CA CYS A 91 11.96 -12.67 5.27
C CYS A 91 13.35 -13.17 5.70
N TYR A 92 14.28 -13.29 4.76
CA TYR A 92 15.67 -13.68 5.04
C TYR A 92 16.36 -12.70 6.00
N GLN A 93 16.12 -11.41 5.84
CA GLN A 93 16.73 -10.37 6.65
C GLN A 93 16.26 -10.40 8.11
N ARG A 94 15.07 -10.94 8.40
CA ARG A 94 14.46 -10.92 9.74
C ARG A 94 14.78 -12.16 10.55
N GLU A 95 14.80 -13.34 9.93
CA GLU A 95 15.29 -14.56 10.60
C GLU A 95 16.81 -14.46 10.86
N LEU A 96 17.55 -13.85 9.91
CA LEU A 96 18.94 -13.52 10.13
C LEU A 96 19.10 -12.50 11.28
N GLN A 97 18.20 -11.53 11.38
CA GLN A 97 18.17 -10.57 12.49
C GLN A 97 17.90 -11.26 13.83
N GLU A 98 16.95 -12.20 13.91
CA GLU A 98 16.64 -12.94 15.15
C GLU A 98 17.80 -13.86 15.57
N SER A 99 18.46 -14.56 14.63
CA SER A 99 19.66 -15.35 14.91
C SER A 99 20.85 -14.47 15.33
N ILE A 100 21.07 -13.33 14.67
CA ILE A 100 22.12 -12.37 15.04
C ILE A 100 21.84 -11.74 16.41
N ASP A 101 20.59 -11.43 16.73
CA ASP A 101 20.22 -10.84 18.02
C ASP A 101 20.33 -11.87 19.16
N LYS A 102 20.06 -13.16 18.91
CA LYS A 102 20.42 -14.26 19.82
C LYS A 102 21.95 -14.34 20.04
N ILE A 103 22.76 -14.29 18.98
CA ILE A 103 24.23 -14.29 19.07
C ILE A 103 24.76 -13.05 19.83
N LYS A 104 24.18 -11.86 19.61
CA LYS A 104 24.51 -10.62 20.34
C LYS A 104 24.22 -10.71 21.85
N ASN A 105 23.24 -11.51 22.25
CA ASN A 105 22.86 -11.67 23.65
C ASN A 105 23.76 -12.68 24.38
N VAL A 106 24.47 -13.55 23.65
CA VAL A 106 25.33 -14.60 24.21
C VAL A 106 26.82 -14.18 24.27
N LEU A 107 27.28 -13.25 23.40
CA LEU A 107 28.68 -12.80 23.35
C LEU A 107 28.94 -11.50 24.15
N PRO A 108 29.70 -11.53 25.27
CA PRO A 108 30.09 -10.33 26.01
C PRO A 108 31.44 -9.77 25.53
N LEU A 109 31.56 -9.38 24.25
CA LEU A 109 32.76 -8.69 23.75
C LEU A 109 32.36 -7.38 23.08
N ALA A 110 32.68 -6.27 23.76
CA ALA A 110 32.32 -4.90 23.36
C ALA A 110 32.90 -4.49 21.98
N LYS A 111 33.90 -5.22 21.47
CA LYS A 111 34.58 -4.95 20.19
C LYS A 111 33.78 -5.52 18.99
N VAL A 112 33.44 -6.80 19.00
CA VAL A 112 32.53 -7.46 18.01
C VAL A 112 31.19 -6.71 17.90
N ARG A 113 30.71 -6.16 19.02
CA ARG A 113 29.46 -5.39 19.10
C ARG A 113 29.49 -4.07 18.31
N ARG A 114 30.65 -3.47 18.03
CA ARG A 114 30.75 -2.26 17.18
C ARG A 114 30.73 -2.60 15.70
N ASP A 115 31.45 -3.63 15.28
CA ASP A 115 31.64 -3.93 13.86
C ASP A 115 30.45 -4.69 13.26
N VAL A 116 29.80 -5.56 14.05
CA VAL A 116 28.48 -6.10 13.70
C VAL A 116 27.45 -4.97 13.57
N LYS A 117 27.59 -3.87 14.32
CA LYS A 117 26.70 -2.70 14.24
C LYS A 117 26.94 -1.88 12.96
N ALA A 118 28.17 -1.85 12.46
CA ALA A 118 28.53 -1.25 11.18
C ALA A 118 27.98 -2.07 10.00
N ILE A 119 28.19 -3.39 10.01
CA ILE A 119 27.58 -4.33 9.04
C ILE A 119 26.06 -4.21 9.06
N TRP A 120 25.46 -4.08 10.25
CA TRP A 120 24.03 -3.92 10.45
C TRP A 120 23.49 -2.58 9.90
N ALA A 121 24.26 -1.49 9.96
CA ALA A 121 23.87 -0.21 9.37
C ALA A 121 23.82 -0.28 7.82
N GLU A 122 24.71 -1.04 7.21
CA GLU A 122 24.71 -1.27 5.75
C GLU A 122 23.63 -2.26 5.29
N VAL A 123 23.35 -3.31 6.08
CA VAL A 123 22.21 -4.22 5.82
C VAL A 123 20.86 -3.50 5.97
N ASN A 124 20.74 -2.56 6.90
CA ASN A 124 19.54 -1.73 7.02
C ASN A 124 19.36 -0.74 5.85
N ASN A 125 20.43 -0.27 5.24
CA ASN A 125 20.33 0.50 3.99
C ASN A 125 19.77 -0.33 2.83
N MET A 126 19.88 -1.67 2.88
CA MET A 126 19.19 -2.58 1.94
C MET A 126 17.74 -2.90 2.33
N GLN A 127 17.31 -2.55 3.55
CA GLN A 127 15.97 -2.75 4.09
C GLN A 127 14.93 -1.77 3.50
N GLY A 128 15.36 -0.87 2.61
CA GLY A 128 14.50 0.02 1.82
C GLY A 128 13.68 -0.66 0.72
N MET A 129 13.26 -1.91 0.92
CA MET A 129 12.23 -2.54 0.09
C MET A 129 10.85 -2.15 0.63
N GLN A 130 10.04 -1.57 -0.26
CA GLN A 130 8.80 -0.82 0.00
C GLN A 130 7.82 -1.53 0.94
N PHE A 131 7.90 -1.25 2.24
CA PHE A 131 6.68 -0.90 2.94
C PHE A 131 6.23 0.41 2.30
N ARG A 132 5.00 0.47 1.77
CA ARG A 132 4.47 1.74 1.25
C ARG A 132 4.50 2.75 2.39
N ASN A 133 5.46 3.66 2.28
CA ASN A 133 5.66 4.73 3.24
C ASN A 133 4.36 5.54 3.33
N VAL A 134 4.09 6.09 4.51
CA VAL A 134 3.10 7.17 4.68
C VAL A 134 3.42 8.38 3.79
N LEU A 135 4.69 8.53 3.37
CA LEU A 135 5.19 9.51 2.41
C LEU A 135 6.20 8.86 1.43
N THR A 136 5.87 8.81 0.14
CA THR A 136 6.81 8.43 -0.93
C THR A 136 7.90 9.49 -1.04
N LEU A 137 9.17 9.04 -1.06
CA LEU A 137 10.37 9.90 -1.23
C LEU A 137 10.88 9.95 -2.68
N LYS A 138 10.20 9.22 -3.58
CA LYS A 138 10.54 9.14 -5.00
C LYS A 138 9.49 9.87 -5.82
N PRO A 139 9.90 10.54 -6.92
CA PRO A 139 8.96 11.12 -7.85
C PRO A 139 7.99 10.04 -8.38
N PRO A 140 6.69 10.35 -8.55
CA PRO A 140 5.72 9.42 -9.11
C PRO A 140 6.15 8.99 -10.53
N GLN A 141 5.68 7.81 -10.99
CA GLN A 141 5.94 7.42 -12.37
C GLN A 141 5.26 8.42 -13.33
N ASN A 142 6.01 8.91 -14.31
CA ASN A 142 5.46 9.80 -15.33
C ASN A 142 4.43 9.04 -16.16
N SER A 143 3.27 9.66 -16.41
CA SER A 143 2.42 9.23 -17.51
C SER A 143 3.21 9.37 -18.82
N ASN A 144 3.12 8.39 -19.71
CA ASN A 144 3.84 8.39 -21.00
C ASN A 144 3.43 9.54 -21.95
N LEU A 145 2.54 10.42 -21.52
CA LEU A 145 1.90 11.43 -22.34
C LEU A 145 2.08 12.80 -21.69
N ILE A 146 3.03 13.56 -22.22
CA ILE A 146 3.40 14.90 -21.77
C ILE A 146 3.32 15.81 -23.00
N VAL A 147 2.54 16.88 -22.90
CA VAL A 147 2.32 17.84 -23.99
C VAL A 147 2.57 19.25 -23.43
N GLY A 148 3.30 20.09 -24.18
CA GLY A 148 3.44 21.52 -23.87
C GLY A 148 4.32 21.92 -22.67
N LEU A 149 4.99 20.99 -21.99
CA LEU A 149 5.80 21.29 -20.79
C LEU A 149 7.29 21.57 -21.06
N GLU A 150 7.77 21.42 -22.29
CA GLU A 150 9.20 21.52 -22.64
C GLU A 150 9.79 22.92 -22.36
N ILE A 151 9.05 23.96 -22.75
CA ILE A 151 9.45 25.36 -22.52
C ILE A 151 9.51 25.65 -21.01
N SER A 152 8.51 25.18 -20.26
CA SER A 152 8.46 25.36 -18.81
C SER A 152 9.57 24.60 -18.09
N LEU A 153 9.89 23.38 -18.51
CA LEU A 153 10.99 22.59 -17.97
C LEU A 153 12.33 23.29 -18.20
N ASN A 154 12.59 23.77 -19.42
CA ASN A 154 13.81 24.51 -19.73
C ASN A 154 13.91 25.81 -18.92
N SER A 155 12.81 26.55 -18.76
CA SER A 155 12.78 27.75 -17.93
C SER A 155 13.06 27.44 -16.45
N LEU A 156 12.48 26.36 -15.89
CA LEU A 156 12.76 25.95 -14.51
C LEU A 156 14.23 25.57 -14.33
N LYS A 157 14.83 24.86 -15.28
CA LYS A 157 16.27 24.50 -15.23
C LYS A 157 17.16 25.74 -15.20
N THR A 158 16.86 26.75 -16.02
CA THR A 158 17.63 28.01 -16.01
C THR A 158 17.55 28.77 -14.69
N GLN A 159 16.46 28.61 -13.91
CA GLN A 159 16.31 29.23 -12.60
C GLN A 159 16.89 28.38 -11.45
N LEU A 160 16.83 27.05 -11.58
CA LEU A 160 17.23 26.09 -10.53
C LEU A 160 18.74 25.82 -10.52
N LEU A 161 19.35 25.61 -11.69
CA LEU A 161 20.75 25.18 -11.79
C LEU A 161 21.77 26.22 -11.31
N PRO A 162 21.58 27.55 -11.48
CA PRO A 162 22.48 28.56 -10.93
C PRO A 162 22.55 28.53 -9.40
N ASN A 163 23.69 28.93 -8.82
CA ASN A 163 23.89 28.92 -7.36
C ASN A 163 23.10 30.00 -6.61
N SER A 164 22.55 30.99 -7.31
CA SER A 164 21.80 32.12 -6.72
C SER A 164 20.45 31.75 -6.11
N THR A 165 19.85 30.63 -6.53
CA THR A 165 18.48 30.25 -6.16
C THR A 165 18.48 29.06 -5.20
N SER A 166 18.27 29.26 -3.90
CA SER A 166 18.17 28.14 -2.93
C SER A 166 16.76 27.57 -2.82
N VAL A 167 15.73 28.41 -3.00
CA VAL A 167 14.31 28.04 -2.93
C VAL A 167 13.62 28.46 -4.22
N LEU A 168 12.81 27.57 -4.81
CA LEU A 168 12.00 27.81 -6.00
C LEU A 168 10.57 27.34 -5.76
N VAL A 169 9.60 28.27 -5.86
CA VAL A 169 8.18 27.96 -5.69
C VAL A 169 7.52 27.83 -7.07
N LEU A 170 7.05 26.63 -7.41
CA LEU A 170 6.25 26.33 -8.57
C LEU A 170 4.76 26.51 -8.24
N THR A 171 4.15 27.58 -8.74
CA THR A 171 2.73 27.89 -8.55
C THR A 171 1.93 27.73 -9.83
N GLY A 172 0.61 27.55 -9.73
CA GLY A 172 -0.28 27.40 -10.89
C GLY A 172 -1.65 26.82 -10.53
N LEU A 173 -2.61 26.90 -11.47
CA LEU A 173 -3.98 26.42 -11.27
C LEU A 173 -4.04 24.94 -10.87
N ALA A 174 -5.10 24.52 -10.20
CA ALA A 174 -5.35 23.11 -9.89
C ALA A 174 -5.42 22.28 -11.20
N GLY A 175 -4.77 21.12 -11.23
CA GLY A 175 -4.71 20.28 -12.44
C GLY A 175 -3.83 20.79 -13.58
N SER A 176 -3.10 21.90 -13.42
CA SER A 176 -2.20 22.46 -14.45
C SER A 176 -0.94 21.63 -14.78
N GLY A 177 -0.70 20.52 -14.06
CA GLY A 177 0.48 19.68 -14.30
C GLY A 177 1.74 20.07 -13.50
N LYS A 178 1.60 20.80 -12.37
CA LYS A 178 2.73 21.16 -11.50
C LYS A 178 3.52 19.95 -11.02
N THR A 179 2.84 18.94 -10.47
CA THR A 179 3.45 17.69 -10.02
C THR A 179 4.14 17.01 -11.19
N THR A 180 3.49 16.90 -12.37
CA THR A 180 4.09 16.35 -13.59
C THR A 180 5.37 17.09 -13.99
N LEU A 181 5.38 18.42 -13.94
CA LEU A 181 6.56 19.24 -14.25
C LEU A 181 7.68 19.06 -13.22
N ALA A 182 7.36 18.95 -11.94
CA ALA A 182 8.34 18.66 -10.88
C ALA A 182 8.93 17.25 -11.01
N THR A 183 8.11 16.26 -11.36
CA THR A 183 8.53 14.88 -11.65
C THR A 183 9.42 14.81 -12.89
N LEU A 184 9.11 15.57 -13.94
CA LEU A 184 9.95 15.71 -15.13
C LEU A 184 11.29 16.36 -14.81
N LEU A 185 11.29 17.40 -13.98
CA LEU A 185 12.50 18.07 -13.51
C LEU A 185 13.41 17.10 -12.76
N CYS A 186 12.85 16.24 -11.90
CA CYS A 186 13.62 15.20 -11.19
C CYS A 186 14.14 14.10 -12.12
N SER A 187 13.48 13.89 -13.26
CA SER A 187 13.82 12.87 -14.23
C SER A 187 14.83 13.34 -15.31
N ASP A 188 15.00 14.66 -15.45
CA ASP A 188 15.87 15.31 -16.45
C ASP A 188 17.35 14.98 -16.23
N GLN A 189 18.07 14.75 -17.33
CA GLN A 189 19.46 14.33 -17.29
C GLN A 189 20.38 15.38 -16.66
N GLN A 190 20.20 16.67 -16.93
CA GLN A 190 21.06 17.72 -16.37
C GLN A 190 20.89 17.85 -14.86
N VAL A 191 19.66 17.67 -14.37
CA VAL A 191 19.35 17.65 -12.93
C VAL A 191 19.95 16.41 -12.28
N LYS A 192 19.79 15.23 -12.89
CA LYS A 192 20.41 13.98 -12.42
C LYS A 192 21.94 14.03 -12.44
N ASP A 193 22.55 14.67 -13.43
CA ASP A 193 24.01 14.82 -13.48
C ASP A 193 24.53 15.65 -12.30
N LYS A 194 23.77 16.67 -11.85
CA LYS A 194 24.13 17.54 -10.72
C LYS A 194 23.83 16.90 -9.36
N PHE A 195 22.64 16.33 -9.16
CA PHE A 195 22.16 15.87 -7.84
C PHE A 195 22.23 14.34 -7.66
N ARG A 196 22.36 13.58 -8.74
CA ARG A 196 22.40 12.10 -8.76
C ARG A 196 21.25 11.50 -7.97
N ASP A 197 21.53 10.61 -7.02
CA ASP A 197 20.54 9.93 -6.18
C ASP A 197 20.09 10.79 -4.97
N ASN A 198 20.60 12.01 -4.81
CA ASN A 198 20.23 12.91 -3.69
C ASN A 198 19.04 13.82 -4.02
N ILE A 199 18.08 13.30 -4.79
CA ILE A 199 16.81 13.97 -5.09
C ILE A 199 15.74 13.36 -4.18
N LEU A 200 15.26 14.15 -3.22
CA LEU A 200 14.25 13.74 -2.24
C LEU A 200 12.92 14.37 -2.63
N PHE A 201 11.95 13.54 -3.03
CA PHE A 201 10.64 14.02 -3.48
C PHE A 201 9.57 13.68 -2.44
N PHE A 202 9.06 14.66 -1.71
CA PHE A 202 8.01 14.48 -0.70
C PHE A 202 6.63 14.81 -1.29
N GLN A 203 5.71 13.86 -1.26
CA GLN A 203 4.28 14.12 -1.51
C GLN A 203 3.58 14.41 -0.19
N LEU A 204 3.28 15.69 0.09
CA LEU A 204 2.78 16.11 1.40
C LEU A 204 1.24 16.05 1.47
N PRO A 205 0.65 15.61 2.59
CA PRO A 205 -0.78 15.77 2.85
C PRO A 205 -1.14 17.24 3.11
N LYS A 206 -2.44 17.56 3.11
CA LYS A 206 -2.97 18.90 3.41
C LYS A 206 -2.48 19.45 4.76
N THR A 207 -2.43 18.59 5.77
CA THR A 207 -1.91 18.90 7.12
C THR A 207 -0.70 18.01 7.43
N PRO A 208 0.50 18.39 6.98
CA PRO A 208 1.71 17.57 7.17
C PRO A 208 2.22 17.65 8.61
N ASP A 209 2.35 16.50 9.25
CA ASP A 209 3.05 16.38 10.53
C ASP A 209 4.56 16.30 10.30
N LEU A 210 5.29 17.32 10.74
CA LEU A 210 6.74 17.40 10.62
C LEU A 210 7.43 16.17 11.23
N LYS A 211 6.94 15.61 12.33
CA LYS A 211 7.53 14.42 12.97
C LYS A 211 7.50 13.23 12.03
N ILE A 212 6.38 13.03 11.32
CA ILE A 212 6.22 11.95 10.33
C ILE A 212 7.18 12.18 9.15
N VAL A 213 7.25 13.42 8.65
CA VAL A 213 8.13 13.79 7.54
C VAL A 213 9.60 13.53 7.88
N VAL A 214 10.06 13.98 9.06
CA VAL A 214 11.45 13.81 9.49
C VAL A 214 11.76 12.34 9.76
N ARG A 215 10.86 11.61 10.41
CA ARG A 215 11.03 10.18 10.65
C ARG A 215 11.20 9.40 9.35
N THR A 216 10.33 9.65 8.36
CA THR A 216 10.41 9.03 7.03
C THR A 216 11.77 9.29 6.37
N LEU A 217 12.31 10.51 6.53
CA LEU A 217 13.61 10.87 5.98
C LEU A 217 14.77 10.13 6.68
N PHE A 218 14.73 9.99 8.01
CA PHE A 218 15.75 9.24 8.75
C PHE A 218 15.76 7.75 8.38
N GLU A 219 14.58 7.16 8.23
CA GLU A 219 14.42 5.76 7.82
C GLU A 219 14.90 5.52 6.38
N HIS A 220 14.65 6.46 5.47
CA HIS A 220 15.17 6.41 4.10
C HIS A 220 16.71 6.29 4.06
N TYR A 221 17.38 6.89 5.03
CA TYR A 221 18.83 6.78 5.19
C TYR A 221 19.26 5.67 6.16
N GLY A 222 18.37 4.74 6.50
CA GLY A 222 18.66 3.57 7.33
C GLY A 222 19.02 3.90 8.79
N ARG A 223 18.72 5.12 9.27
CA ARG A 223 19.04 5.53 10.65
C ARG A 223 17.89 5.16 11.59
N LYS A 224 18.23 4.42 12.66
CA LYS A 224 17.30 4.20 13.79
C LYS A 224 16.97 5.55 14.44
N VAL A 225 15.69 5.79 14.67
CA VAL A 225 15.25 6.93 15.46
C VAL A 225 14.60 6.46 16.75
N SER A 226 14.92 7.14 17.84
CA SER A 226 14.34 6.83 19.16
C SER A 226 13.04 7.62 19.30
N ASP A 227 12.01 7.08 19.95
CA ASP A 227 10.75 7.83 20.15
C ASP A 227 10.94 9.12 20.96
N SER A 228 12.00 9.19 21.77
CA SER A 228 12.42 10.41 22.48
C SER A 228 12.87 11.55 21.55
N ASP A 229 13.27 11.25 20.31
CA ASP A 229 13.75 12.26 19.34
C ASP A 229 12.61 13.07 18.69
N PHE A 230 11.35 12.64 18.87
CA PHE A 230 10.16 13.23 18.21
C PHE A 230 9.06 13.68 19.18
N LEU A 231 9.39 13.86 20.46
CA LEU A 231 8.44 14.31 21.49
C LEU A 231 7.78 15.66 21.12
N THR A 232 8.54 16.57 20.51
CA THR A 232 8.03 17.88 20.06
C THR A 232 8.55 18.25 18.67
N ASP A 233 7.82 19.12 17.97
CA ASP A 233 8.20 19.60 16.64
C ASP A 233 9.57 20.30 16.63
N GLY A 234 9.96 20.91 17.76
CA GLY A 234 11.28 21.55 17.90
C GLY A 234 12.44 20.55 17.79
N HIS A 235 12.29 19.35 18.36
CA HIS A 235 13.28 18.28 18.22
C HIS A 235 13.32 17.75 16.79
N ALA A 236 12.15 17.53 16.18
CA ALA A 236 12.03 17.09 14.78
C ALA A 236 12.73 18.07 13.82
N ARG A 237 12.48 19.39 13.96
CA ARG A 237 13.16 20.45 13.19
C ARG A 237 14.67 20.38 13.31
N THR A 238 15.17 20.27 14.54
CA THR A 238 16.62 20.22 14.80
C THR A 238 17.25 19.01 14.10
N ARG A 239 16.62 17.84 14.25
CA ARG A 239 17.07 16.60 13.61
C ARG A 239 17.05 16.68 12.08
N LEU A 240 16.01 17.26 11.50
CA LEU A 240 15.92 17.50 10.06
C LEU A 240 17.10 18.32 9.54
N ARG A 241 17.36 19.48 10.18
CA ARG A 241 18.44 20.38 9.77
C ARG A 241 19.80 19.72 9.88
N THR A 242 20.08 19.06 11.01
CA THR A 242 21.35 18.33 11.18
C THR A 242 21.56 17.27 10.11
N LEU A 243 20.53 16.51 9.76
CA LEU A 243 20.62 15.47 8.73
C LEU A 243 20.88 16.05 7.33
N LEU A 244 20.17 17.12 6.96
CA LEU A 244 20.36 17.79 5.68
C LEU A 244 21.75 18.46 5.59
N GLU A 245 22.23 19.05 6.68
CA GLU A 245 23.58 19.64 6.77
C GLU A 245 24.69 18.60 6.69
N GLU A 246 24.55 17.47 7.39
CA GLU A 246 25.50 16.34 7.33
C GLU A 246 25.65 15.83 5.89
N ARG A 247 24.52 15.64 5.21
CA ARG A 247 24.51 15.13 3.83
C ARG A 247 24.98 16.18 2.83
N GLY A 248 24.52 17.41 2.98
CA GLY A 248 24.78 18.51 2.05
C GLY A 248 26.24 18.97 2.02
N LYS A 249 27.05 18.60 3.02
CA LYS A 249 28.51 18.77 3.00
C LYS A 249 29.22 17.81 2.05
N SER A 250 28.64 16.63 1.81
CA SER A 250 29.26 15.56 1.03
C SER A 250 28.85 15.55 -0.44
N ALA A 251 27.65 16.06 -0.76
CA ALA A 251 27.13 16.11 -2.11
C ALA A 251 25.99 17.13 -2.24
N PRO A 252 25.71 17.65 -3.45
CA PRO A 252 24.53 18.46 -3.74
C PRO A 252 23.24 17.73 -3.37
N ILE A 253 22.24 18.46 -2.88
CA ILE A 253 20.93 17.92 -2.49
C ILE A 253 19.83 18.75 -3.14
N MET A 254 18.82 18.05 -3.66
CA MET A 254 17.58 18.66 -4.11
C MET A 254 16.40 18.05 -3.35
N VAL A 255 15.62 18.89 -2.68
CA VAL A 255 14.38 18.51 -2.00
C VAL A 255 13.21 19.09 -2.78
N VAL A 256 12.22 18.24 -3.09
CA VAL A 256 10.95 18.65 -3.68
C VAL A 256 9.85 18.43 -2.65
N LEU A 257 9.14 19.50 -2.28
CA LEU A 257 7.93 19.44 -1.47
C LEU A 257 6.74 19.62 -2.39
N ASP A 258 6.07 18.52 -2.73
CA ASP A 258 4.92 18.49 -3.61
C ASP A 258 3.62 18.73 -2.82
N ASN A 259 2.75 19.58 -3.39
CA ASN A 259 1.41 19.90 -2.91
C ASN A 259 1.36 20.64 -1.55
N VAL A 260 2.17 21.69 -1.38
CA VAL A 260 2.17 22.51 -0.16
C VAL A 260 0.97 23.46 -0.11
N TRP A 261 0.22 23.42 0.98
CA TRP A 261 -1.00 24.21 1.18
C TRP A 261 -0.73 25.59 1.81
N ARG A 262 -1.69 26.50 1.66
CA ARG A 262 -1.64 27.84 2.29
C ARG A 262 -1.62 27.69 3.81
N GLY A 263 -0.77 28.45 4.51
CA GLY A 263 -0.61 28.35 5.97
C GLY A 263 0.52 27.39 6.40
N SER A 264 1.14 26.67 5.46
CA SER A 264 2.28 25.77 5.71
C SER A 264 3.64 26.45 5.50
N GLU A 265 3.73 27.78 5.62
CA GLU A 265 4.99 28.54 5.45
C GLU A 265 6.08 28.07 6.43
N SER A 266 5.69 27.71 7.66
CA SER A 266 6.60 27.18 8.68
C SER A 266 7.26 25.87 8.24
N LEU A 267 6.54 25.01 7.52
CA LEU A 267 7.11 23.77 6.97
C LEU A 267 8.17 24.09 5.92
N ILE A 268 7.92 25.04 5.02
CA ILE A 268 8.90 25.44 4.02
C ILE A 268 10.15 26.00 4.72
N GLU A 269 9.96 26.86 5.72
CA GLU A 269 11.05 27.42 6.54
C GLU A 269 11.89 26.34 7.25
N ASP A 270 11.28 25.25 7.68
CA ASP A 270 11.96 24.13 8.34
C ASP A 270 12.94 23.38 7.41
N PHE A 271 12.67 23.39 6.11
CA PHE A 271 13.53 22.81 5.08
C PHE A 271 14.55 23.80 4.51
N ILE A 272 14.58 25.07 4.92
CA ILE A 272 15.59 26.01 4.44
C ILE A 272 16.90 25.79 5.19
N VAL A 273 17.94 25.37 4.45
CA VAL A 273 19.28 25.14 4.98
C VAL A 273 20.30 25.96 4.19
N GLN A 274 21.25 26.60 4.88
CA GLN A 274 22.31 27.40 4.25
C GLN A 274 23.46 26.50 3.79
N LEU A 275 23.34 25.98 2.57
CA LEU A 275 24.36 25.15 1.92
C LEU A 275 24.57 25.61 0.47
N PRO A 276 25.81 25.61 -0.04
CA PRO A 276 26.12 26.16 -1.36
C PRO A 276 25.47 25.39 -2.52
N ASP A 277 25.22 24.09 -2.36
CA ASP A 277 24.64 23.20 -3.38
C ASP A 277 23.32 22.54 -2.96
N TYR A 278 22.53 23.25 -2.13
CA TYR A 278 21.20 22.83 -1.72
C TYR A 278 20.11 23.55 -2.51
N LYS A 279 19.11 22.79 -2.99
CA LYS A 279 17.92 23.31 -3.67
C LYS A 279 16.64 22.79 -3.03
N LEU A 280 15.70 23.69 -2.79
CA LEU A 280 14.35 23.39 -2.34
C LEU A 280 13.36 23.81 -3.44
N VAL A 281 12.63 22.85 -3.99
CA VAL A 281 11.53 23.10 -4.94
C VAL A 281 10.21 22.83 -4.23
N VAL A 282 9.30 23.80 -4.26
CA VAL A 282 7.99 23.69 -3.63
C VAL A 282 6.93 23.77 -4.71
N THR A 283 6.03 22.79 -4.81
CA THR A 283 4.84 22.92 -5.67
C THR A 283 3.65 23.35 -4.82
N SER A 284 2.88 24.33 -5.30
CA SER A 284 1.69 24.82 -4.60
C SER A 284 0.66 25.40 -5.54
N ARG A 285 -0.58 25.50 -5.07
CA ARG A 285 -1.66 26.20 -5.79
C ARG A 285 -1.73 27.69 -5.46
N VAL A 286 -1.04 28.10 -4.40
CA VAL A 286 -0.93 29.50 -3.98
C VAL A 286 0.50 29.99 -4.19
N GLU A 287 0.64 31.32 -4.22
CA GLU A 287 1.95 31.96 -4.15
C GLU A 287 2.35 32.11 -2.69
N PHE A 288 3.65 32.03 -2.42
CA PHE A 288 4.22 32.31 -1.11
C PHE A 288 5.14 33.53 -1.23
N PRO A 289 4.61 34.76 -1.09
CA PRO A 289 5.36 35.99 -1.36
C PRO A 289 6.64 36.17 -0.53
N ARG A 290 6.73 35.45 0.60
CA ARG A 290 7.94 35.40 1.45
C ARG A 290 9.14 34.77 0.74
N PHE A 291 8.92 33.94 -0.28
CA PHE A 291 9.98 33.29 -1.05
C PHE A 291 10.06 33.93 -2.43
N TYR A 292 11.09 34.76 -2.64
CA TYR A 292 11.20 35.68 -3.78
C TYR A 292 11.29 35.03 -5.18
N ASN A 293 11.56 33.74 -5.28
CA ASN A 293 11.71 33.02 -6.54
C ASN A 293 10.49 32.13 -6.81
N THR A 294 9.50 32.69 -7.50
CA THR A 294 8.26 31.99 -7.87
C THR A 294 8.17 31.83 -9.39
N TYR A 295 7.99 30.60 -9.85
CA TYR A 295 7.66 30.28 -11.23
C TYR A 295 6.17 29.96 -11.34
N ARG A 296 5.44 30.76 -12.11
CA ARG A 296 4.00 30.56 -12.36
C ARG A 296 3.79 29.74 -13.63
N LEU A 297 3.36 28.49 -13.46
CA LEU A 297 2.99 27.59 -14.55
C LEU A 297 1.75 28.13 -15.26
N LYS A 298 1.90 28.39 -16.56
CA LYS A 298 0.82 28.87 -17.42
C LYS A 298 -0.05 27.70 -17.89
N PRO A 299 -1.35 27.94 -18.17
CA PRO A 299 -2.19 26.96 -18.86
C PRO A 299 -1.59 26.56 -20.21
N LEU A 300 -1.97 25.38 -20.70
CA LEU A 300 -1.58 24.91 -22.03
C LEU A 300 -2.06 25.89 -23.10
N VAL A 301 -1.23 26.11 -24.12
CA VAL A 301 -1.64 26.88 -25.31
C VAL A 301 -2.66 26.08 -26.11
N LEU A 302 -3.40 26.75 -26.99
CA LEU A 302 -4.49 26.12 -27.74
C LEU A 302 -4.03 24.91 -28.58
N GLU A 303 -2.87 25.00 -29.22
CA GLU A 303 -2.30 23.91 -30.03
C GLU A 303 -2.02 22.65 -29.21
N ASP A 304 -1.37 22.81 -28.05
CA ASP A 304 -1.12 21.74 -27.08
C ASP A 304 -2.42 21.20 -26.49
N SER A 305 -3.38 22.09 -26.21
CA SER A 305 -4.69 21.73 -25.66
C SER A 305 -5.50 20.86 -26.63
N VAL A 306 -5.55 21.25 -27.91
CA VAL A 306 -6.20 20.47 -28.96
C VAL A 306 -5.50 19.12 -29.14
N THR A 307 -4.17 19.10 -29.13
CA THR A 307 -3.38 17.88 -29.25
C THR A 307 -3.71 16.90 -28.11
N LEU A 308 -3.69 17.38 -26.87
CA LEU A 308 -4.02 16.57 -25.70
C LEU A 308 -5.48 16.09 -25.75
N PHE A 309 -6.43 16.99 -26.02
CA PHE A 309 -7.85 16.64 -26.10
C PHE A 309 -8.14 15.58 -27.17
N ARG A 310 -7.59 15.73 -28.38
CA ARG A 310 -7.78 14.79 -29.49
C ARG A 310 -7.32 13.38 -29.14
N GLN A 311 -6.22 13.23 -28.42
CA GLN A 311 -5.69 11.91 -28.06
C GLN A 311 -6.68 11.11 -27.21
N PHE A 312 -7.42 11.79 -26.33
CA PHE A 312 -8.39 11.16 -25.43
C PHE A 312 -9.81 11.08 -26.01
N ALA A 313 -10.23 12.10 -26.76
CA ALA A 313 -11.56 12.13 -27.38
C ALA A 313 -11.65 11.30 -28.66
N LEU A 314 -10.55 11.21 -29.41
CA LEU A 314 -10.48 10.59 -30.74
C LEU A 314 -9.28 9.63 -30.86
N PRO A 315 -9.15 8.59 -29.99
CA PRO A 315 -8.03 7.66 -30.04
C PRO A 315 -8.01 6.86 -31.36
N ASN A 316 -6.83 6.64 -31.91
CA ASN A 316 -6.64 5.93 -33.19
C ASN A 316 -7.00 4.44 -33.03
N GLY A 317 -7.89 3.90 -33.91
CA GLY A 317 -8.08 2.44 -34.03
C GLY A 317 -9.46 1.84 -33.69
N GLY A 318 -10.58 2.48 -34.08
CA GLY A 318 -11.90 1.86 -33.99
C GLY A 318 -12.88 2.35 -35.06
N THR A 319 -13.88 1.54 -35.40
CA THR A 319 -15.01 1.94 -36.25
C THR A 319 -15.85 2.97 -35.48
N ARG A 320 -15.75 4.25 -35.85
CA ARG A 320 -16.41 5.37 -35.15
C ARG A 320 -17.81 5.60 -35.76
N SER A 321 -18.82 5.85 -34.93
CA SER A 321 -20.15 6.28 -35.45
C SER A 321 -20.20 7.77 -35.75
N TYR A 322 -19.37 8.60 -35.10
CA TYR A 322 -19.31 10.04 -35.29
C TYR A 322 -17.86 10.55 -35.20
N VAL A 323 -17.48 11.45 -36.11
CA VAL A 323 -16.21 12.17 -36.09
C VAL A 323 -16.54 13.66 -36.20
N PRO A 324 -16.32 14.46 -35.14
CA PRO A 324 -16.56 15.89 -35.19
C PRO A 324 -15.56 16.59 -36.10
N ASP A 325 -15.96 17.73 -36.68
CA ASP A 325 -15.09 18.61 -37.46
C ASP A 325 -14.00 19.25 -36.57
N GLU A 326 -12.89 19.63 -37.18
CA GLU A 326 -11.73 20.15 -36.45
C GLU A 326 -11.98 21.50 -35.80
N ASP A 327 -12.79 22.36 -36.43
CA ASP A 327 -13.24 23.61 -35.82
C ASP A 327 -14.06 23.35 -34.55
N PHE A 328 -14.83 22.26 -34.54
CA PHE A 328 -15.66 21.88 -33.40
C PHE A 328 -14.82 21.33 -32.24
N VAL A 329 -13.81 20.51 -32.56
CA VAL A 329 -12.83 20.02 -31.60
C VAL A 329 -12.06 21.18 -30.97
N GLN A 330 -11.62 22.14 -31.78
CA GLN A 330 -10.91 23.32 -31.32
C GLN A 330 -11.75 24.19 -30.40
N GLN A 331 -13.04 24.39 -30.71
CA GLN A 331 -13.98 25.13 -29.86
C GLN A 331 -14.15 24.52 -28.46
N ILE A 332 -14.21 23.18 -28.37
CA ILE A 332 -14.33 22.51 -27.07
C ILE A 332 -13.01 22.58 -26.30
N ALA A 333 -11.88 22.31 -26.96
CA ALA A 333 -10.56 22.34 -26.33
C ALA A 333 -10.20 23.74 -25.80
N ASP A 334 -10.51 24.80 -26.54
CA ASP A 334 -10.32 26.20 -26.12
C ASP A 334 -11.09 26.50 -24.81
N ARG A 335 -12.25 25.86 -24.64
CA ARG A 335 -13.11 26.03 -23.46
C ARG A 335 -12.77 25.10 -22.30
N CYS A 336 -11.73 24.28 -22.41
CA CYS A 336 -11.19 23.51 -21.30
C CYS A 336 -10.12 24.30 -20.50
N TRP A 337 -10.02 25.61 -20.75
CA TRP A 337 -9.19 26.56 -19.99
C TRP A 337 -7.70 26.22 -19.94
N GLY A 338 -7.20 25.50 -20.95
CA GLY A 338 -5.82 25.00 -20.98
C GLY A 338 -5.45 24.11 -19.78
N SER A 339 -6.44 23.52 -19.11
CA SER A 339 -6.25 22.61 -17.97
C SER A 339 -6.10 21.17 -18.48
N PRO A 340 -4.92 20.54 -18.31
CA PRO A 340 -4.71 19.14 -18.68
C PRO A 340 -5.77 18.21 -18.10
N LEU A 341 -6.15 18.39 -16.82
CA LEU A 341 -7.17 17.57 -16.17
C LEU A 341 -8.54 17.71 -16.87
N ALA A 342 -8.94 18.95 -17.20
CA ALA A 342 -10.22 19.20 -17.88
C ALA A 342 -10.22 18.62 -19.30
N LEU A 343 -9.13 18.82 -20.05
CA LEU A 343 -8.97 18.30 -21.41
C LEU A 343 -9.05 16.78 -21.45
N VAL A 344 -8.37 16.09 -20.52
CA VAL A 344 -8.38 14.62 -20.42
C VAL A 344 -9.77 14.12 -20.02
N PHE A 345 -10.39 14.69 -18.97
CA PHE A 345 -11.72 14.28 -18.51
C PHE A 345 -12.82 14.53 -19.56
N ILE A 346 -12.88 15.74 -20.13
CA ILE A 346 -13.90 16.08 -21.12
C ILE A 346 -13.66 15.27 -22.40
N GLY A 347 -12.40 15.11 -22.83
CA GLY A 347 -12.07 14.29 -23.99
C GLY A 347 -12.51 12.84 -23.80
N THR A 348 -12.16 12.22 -22.68
CA THR A 348 -12.55 10.82 -22.39
C THR A 348 -14.06 10.64 -22.24
N SER A 349 -14.77 11.58 -21.61
CA SER A 349 -16.23 11.50 -21.48
C SER A 349 -16.98 11.61 -22.81
N LEU A 350 -16.40 12.29 -23.81
CA LEU A 350 -16.93 12.43 -25.16
C LEU A 350 -16.49 11.30 -26.11
N CYS A 351 -15.51 10.50 -25.72
CA CYS A 351 -15.00 9.39 -26.53
C CYS A 351 -16.12 8.40 -26.85
N ARG A 352 -16.29 8.08 -28.14
CA ARG A 352 -17.35 7.20 -28.68
C ARG A 352 -18.79 7.63 -28.40
N GLN A 353 -19.01 8.87 -27.97
CA GLN A 353 -20.35 9.41 -27.74
C GLN A 353 -21.00 9.92 -29.03
N PRO A 354 -22.33 9.91 -29.12
CA PRO A 354 -23.07 10.42 -30.27
C PRO A 354 -23.04 11.96 -30.33
N PRO A 355 -23.32 12.58 -31.50
CA PRO A 355 -23.19 14.02 -31.71
C PRO A 355 -24.00 14.88 -30.73
N GLU A 356 -25.14 14.39 -30.23
CA GLU A 356 -25.99 15.10 -29.29
C GLU A 356 -25.29 15.34 -27.94
N VAL A 357 -24.46 14.39 -27.49
CA VAL A 357 -23.69 14.51 -26.24
C VAL A 357 -22.55 15.52 -26.41
N TRP A 358 -21.90 15.51 -27.58
CA TRP A 358 -20.87 16.48 -27.96
C TRP A 358 -21.44 17.92 -27.97
N GLU A 359 -22.61 18.11 -28.57
CA GLU A 359 -23.25 19.43 -28.61
C GLU A 359 -23.74 19.88 -27.23
N ARG A 360 -24.28 18.96 -26.42
CA ARG A 360 -24.63 19.25 -25.02
C ARG A 360 -23.42 19.73 -24.22
N MET A 361 -22.29 19.03 -24.33
CA MET A 361 -21.05 19.42 -23.66
C MET A 361 -20.57 20.80 -24.12
N ARG A 362 -20.62 21.08 -25.43
CA ARG A 362 -20.28 22.41 -25.97
C ARG A 362 -21.16 23.52 -25.40
N LEU A 363 -22.47 23.28 -25.30
CA LEU A 363 -23.43 24.22 -24.69
C LEU A 363 -23.23 24.38 -23.18
N SER A 364 -22.75 23.33 -22.51
CA SER A 364 -22.42 23.40 -21.09
C SER A 364 -21.23 24.31 -20.84
N LEU A 365 -20.18 24.13 -21.66
CA LEU A 365 -18.96 24.95 -21.67
C LEU A 365 -19.22 26.39 -22.15
N SER A 366 -20.23 26.63 -23.00
CA SER A 366 -20.54 27.96 -23.52
C SER A 366 -21.19 28.91 -22.53
N LYS A 367 -21.72 28.39 -21.42
CA LYS A 367 -22.46 29.17 -20.41
C LYS A 367 -21.57 29.67 -19.26
N GLY A 368 -20.27 29.37 -19.26
CA GLY A 368 -19.34 29.73 -18.19
C GLY A 368 -18.59 31.05 -18.44
N HIS A 369 -18.22 31.76 -17.37
CA HIS A 369 -17.31 32.91 -17.42
C HIS A 369 -15.89 32.47 -17.78
N SER A 370 -15.04 33.42 -18.21
CA SER A 370 -13.60 33.17 -18.36
C SER A 370 -13.01 32.73 -17.02
N VAL A 371 -12.48 31.51 -16.95
CA VAL A 371 -11.85 30.99 -15.73
C VAL A 371 -10.57 31.79 -15.45
N VAL A 372 -10.58 32.56 -14.36
CA VAL A 372 -9.42 33.32 -13.89
C VAL A 372 -8.88 32.73 -12.58
N THR A 373 -9.75 32.05 -11.82
CA THR A 373 -9.44 31.50 -10.48
C THR A 373 -9.65 29.97 -10.41
N ASN A 374 -9.14 29.34 -9.34
CA ASN A 374 -9.38 27.92 -9.08
C ASN A 374 -10.85 27.61 -8.77
N ASP A 375 -11.60 28.56 -8.20
CA ASP A 375 -13.02 28.40 -7.91
C ASP A 375 -13.85 28.36 -9.20
N ASP A 376 -13.54 29.25 -10.16
CA ASP A 376 -14.19 29.23 -11.48
C ASP A 376 -13.96 27.90 -12.21
N LEU A 377 -12.73 27.36 -12.12
CA LEU A 377 -12.37 26.07 -12.71
C LEU A 377 -13.14 24.91 -12.06
N ARG A 378 -13.25 24.93 -10.73
CA ARG A 378 -13.99 23.91 -9.96
C ARG A 378 -15.46 23.88 -10.38
N ASP A 379 -16.13 25.04 -10.39
CA ASP A 379 -17.56 25.13 -10.67
C ASP A 379 -17.87 24.72 -12.11
N ALA A 380 -16.99 25.08 -13.05
CA ALA A 380 -17.15 24.71 -14.45
C ALA A 380 -16.89 23.21 -14.69
N LEU A 381 -15.88 22.62 -14.04
CA LEU A 381 -15.65 21.17 -14.07
C LEU A 381 -16.77 20.39 -13.40
N GLN A 382 -17.30 20.89 -12.28
CA GLN A 382 -18.42 20.29 -11.58
C GLN A 382 -19.62 20.14 -12.51
N LYS A 383 -19.97 21.20 -13.25
CA LYS A 383 -21.06 21.15 -14.22
C LYS A 383 -20.81 20.13 -15.33
N CYS A 384 -19.58 20.08 -15.86
CA CYS A 384 -19.23 19.09 -16.88
C CYS A 384 -19.33 17.66 -16.34
N LEU A 385 -18.95 17.43 -15.09
CA LEU A 385 -19.08 16.16 -14.40
C LEU A 385 -20.55 15.77 -14.23
N ASP A 386 -21.39 16.72 -13.81
CA ASP A 386 -22.82 16.51 -13.64
C ASP A 386 -23.49 16.12 -14.96
N ASP A 387 -23.16 16.81 -16.06
CA ASP A 387 -23.68 16.49 -17.40
C ASP A 387 -23.16 15.15 -17.93
N ALA A 388 -21.87 14.84 -17.70
CA ALA A 388 -21.25 13.59 -18.16
C ALA A 388 -21.77 12.33 -17.43
N LEU A 389 -22.26 12.52 -16.20
CA LEU A 389 -22.80 11.48 -15.32
C LEU A 389 -24.31 11.55 -15.15
N GLU A 390 -25.01 12.32 -15.98
CA GLU A 390 -26.48 12.49 -15.95
C GLU A 390 -27.24 11.22 -16.41
N ASP A 391 -26.58 10.32 -17.12
CA ASP A 391 -27.15 9.07 -17.62
C ASP A 391 -27.63 8.17 -16.46
N GLU A 392 -28.82 7.59 -16.59
CA GLU A 392 -29.40 6.64 -15.62
C GLU A 392 -28.43 5.49 -15.32
N HIS A 393 -27.69 5.01 -16.33
CA HIS A 393 -26.69 3.95 -16.21
C HIS A 393 -25.42 4.39 -15.48
N LYS A 394 -25.17 5.70 -15.33
CA LYS A 394 -24.01 6.26 -14.63
C LYS A 394 -24.35 6.86 -13.27
N SER A 395 -25.61 6.76 -12.84
CA SER A 395 -26.07 7.24 -11.53
C SER A 395 -25.29 6.61 -10.36
N ILE A 396 -24.97 5.32 -10.45
CA ILE A 396 -24.14 4.61 -9.46
C ILE A 396 -22.69 5.13 -9.51
N VAL A 397 -22.10 5.28 -10.70
CA VAL A 397 -20.74 5.80 -10.86
C VAL A 397 -20.60 7.21 -10.28
N LYS A 398 -21.64 8.05 -10.42
CA LYS A 398 -21.71 9.36 -9.76
C LYS A 398 -21.69 9.25 -8.23
N LYS A 399 -22.48 8.34 -7.66
CA LYS A 399 -22.45 8.07 -6.21
C LYS A 399 -21.09 7.54 -5.75
N CYS A 400 -20.49 6.62 -6.51
CA CYS A 400 -19.14 6.11 -6.27
C CYS A 400 -18.08 7.21 -6.27
N PHE A 401 -18.14 8.14 -7.25
CA PHE A 401 -17.26 9.31 -7.29
C PHE A 401 -17.38 10.16 -6.02
N MET A 402 -18.61 10.39 -5.55
CA MET A 402 -18.87 11.13 -4.32
C MET A 402 -18.34 10.40 -3.07
N ASP A 403 -18.40 9.08 -3.03
CA ASP A 403 -17.89 8.29 -1.89
C ASP A 403 -16.37 8.36 -1.74
N LEU A 404 -15.63 8.68 -2.81
CA LEU A 404 -14.17 8.84 -2.74
C LEU A 404 -13.74 9.95 -1.77
N SER A 405 -14.60 10.95 -1.56
CA SER A 405 -14.32 12.06 -0.62
C SER A 405 -14.30 11.62 0.84
N LEU A 406 -14.86 10.45 1.16
CA LEU A 406 -15.01 9.96 2.54
C LEU A 406 -13.69 9.49 3.15
N PHE A 407 -12.68 9.19 2.34
CA PHE A 407 -11.34 8.82 2.79
C PHE A 407 -10.47 10.07 2.99
N PRO A 408 -9.40 10.07 3.80
CA PRO A 408 -8.56 11.26 4.02
C PRO A 408 -7.76 11.72 2.78
N ASP A 409 -7.33 12.99 2.77
CA ASP A 409 -6.58 13.63 1.67
C ASP A 409 -5.19 12.98 1.44
N ASN A 410 -4.76 12.93 0.17
CA ASN A 410 -3.41 12.51 -0.27
C ASN A 410 -2.94 11.12 0.22
N GLN A 411 -3.89 10.23 0.53
CA GLN A 411 -3.62 8.84 0.89
C GLN A 411 -4.16 7.91 -0.19
N GLU A 412 -3.51 6.75 -0.32
CA GLU A 412 -3.96 5.68 -1.20
C GLU A 412 -5.22 5.03 -0.63
N THR A 413 -6.34 5.19 -1.33
CA THR A 413 -7.60 4.57 -0.90
C THR A 413 -7.59 3.08 -1.26
N PRO A 414 -7.75 2.16 -0.28
CA PRO A 414 -7.82 0.74 -0.58
C PRO A 414 -9.08 0.43 -1.40
N VAL A 415 -8.92 -0.14 -2.59
CA VAL A 415 -10.05 -0.48 -3.49
C VAL A 415 -11.01 -1.45 -2.81
N ALA A 416 -10.48 -2.41 -2.05
CA ALA A 416 -11.29 -3.34 -1.27
C ALA A 416 -12.24 -2.64 -0.28
N ALA A 417 -11.83 -1.50 0.30
CA ALA A 417 -12.69 -0.73 1.20
C ALA A 417 -13.89 -0.13 0.46
N LEU A 418 -13.67 0.43 -0.73
CA LEU A 418 -14.73 0.97 -1.59
C LEU A 418 -15.69 -0.12 -2.05
N ILE A 419 -15.17 -1.27 -2.48
CA ILE A 419 -15.99 -2.42 -2.89
C ILE A 419 -16.86 -2.91 -1.74
N ASP A 420 -16.32 -2.99 -0.52
CA ASP A 420 -17.08 -3.40 0.66
C ASP A 420 -18.22 -2.41 0.97
N MET A 421 -18.00 -1.10 0.80
CA MET A 421 -19.06 -0.09 0.94
C MET A 421 -20.12 -0.22 -0.16
N TRP A 422 -19.69 -0.21 -1.42
CA TRP A 422 -20.59 -0.16 -2.57
C TRP A 422 -21.44 -1.42 -2.70
N THR A 423 -20.92 -2.58 -2.29
CA THR A 423 -21.72 -3.81 -2.26
C THR A 423 -22.90 -3.69 -1.29
N GLU A 424 -22.73 -3.08 -0.12
CA GLU A 424 -23.84 -2.99 0.86
C GLU A 424 -24.74 -1.77 0.64
N LEU A 425 -24.26 -0.75 -0.07
CA LEU A 425 -24.98 0.50 -0.37
C LEU A 425 -25.81 0.44 -1.66
N PHE A 426 -25.31 -0.23 -2.71
CA PHE A 426 -25.90 -0.16 -4.06
C PHE A 426 -26.48 -1.47 -4.56
N GLU A 427 -26.08 -2.61 -3.98
CA GLU A 427 -26.60 -3.92 -4.38
C GLU A 427 -27.72 -4.39 -3.44
N PRO A 428 -28.58 -5.32 -3.88
CA PRO A 428 -29.54 -5.98 -3.02
C PRO A 428 -28.88 -6.71 -1.85
N ASP A 429 -29.54 -6.75 -0.68
CA ASP A 429 -29.03 -7.38 0.55
C ASP A 429 -28.75 -8.91 0.40
N ASP A 430 -29.36 -9.57 -0.59
CA ASP A 430 -29.19 -10.97 -0.94
C ASP A 430 -28.13 -11.23 -2.02
N VAL A 431 -27.47 -10.18 -2.54
CA VAL A 431 -26.39 -10.31 -3.53
C VAL A 431 -25.28 -11.22 -3.00
N HIS A 432 -24.78 -12.09 -3.87
CA HIS A 432 -23.64 -12.92 -3.54
C HIS A 432 -22.37 -12.06 -3.45
N ILE A 433 -21.50 -12.30 -2.44
CA ILE A 433 -20.30 -11.45 -2.21
C ILE A 433 -19.43 -11.33 -3.46
N HIS A 434 -19.24 -12.43 -4.19
CA HIS A 434 -18.46 -12.42 -5.43
C HIS A 434 -19.08 -11.54 -6.54
N GLU A 435 -20.41 -11.50 -6.65
CA GLU A 435 -21.10 -10.65 -7.63
C GLU A 435 -20.97 -9.18 -7.26
N GLY A 436 -21.19 -8.84 -5.98
CA GLY A 436 -20.96 -7.48 -5.47
C GLY A 436 -19.50 -7.02 -5.64
N ASN A 437 -18.53 -7.90 -5.43
CA ASN A 437 -17.11 -7.59 -5.67
C ASN A 437 -16.82 -7.31 -7.17
N ILE A 438 -17.50 -8.00 -8.10
CA ILE A 438 -17.37 -7.76 -9.55
C ILE A 438 -18.01 -6.42 -9.93
N ASN A 439 -19.23 -6.15 -9.46
CA ASN A 439 -19.93 -4.90 -9.74
C ASN A 439 -19.16 -3.69 -9.18
N GLY A 440 -18.64 -3.80 -7.96
CA GLY A 440 -17.77 -2.80 -7.35
C GLY A 440 -16.51 -2.53 -8.20
N MET A 441 -15.84 -3.58 -8.70
CA MET A 441 -14.66 -3.42 -9.56
C MET A 441 -15.01 -2.82 -10.94
N ASN A 442 -16.17 -3.13 -11.50
CA ASN A 442 -16.66 -2.47 -12.72
C ASN A 442 -16.84 -0.97 -12.50
N ASN A 443 -17.38 -0.54 -11.35
CA ASN A 443 -17.49 0.87 -11.01
C ASN A 443 -16.11 1.55 -10.89
N ILE A 444 -15.11 0.86 -10.35
CA ILE A 444 -13.71 1.35 -10.33
C ILE A 444 -13.18 1.52 -11.75
N HIS A 445 -13.38 0.54 -12.63
CA HIS A 445 -12.94 0.62 -14.03
C HIS A 445 -13.61 1.77 -14.78
N GLU A 446 -14.90 2.02 -14.55
CA GLU A 446 -15.60 3.16 -15.14
C GLU A 446 -15.02 4.50 -14.66
N LEU A 447 -14.75 4.65 -13.36
CA LEU A 447 -14.09 5.85 -12.81
C LEU A 447 -12.68 6.03 -13.41
N TYR A 448 -11.93 4.94 -13.58
CA TYR A 448 -10.60 4.95 -14.19
C TYR A 448 -10.65 5.33 -15.67
N ASN A 449 -11.56 4.75 -16.44
CA ASN A 449 -11.74 5.04 -17.86
C ASN A 449 -12.13 6.52 -18.09
N LEU A 450 -12.92 7.10 -17.18
CA LEU A 450 -13.24 8.52 -17.17
C LEU A 450 -12.11 9.43 -16.65
N HIS A 451 -10.97 8.84 -16.24
CA HIS A 451 -9.82 9.56 -15.67
C HIS A 451 -10.19 10.39 -14.44
N LEU A 452 -11.19 9.92 -13.67
CA LEU A 452 -11.54 10.49 -12.37
C LEU A 452 -10.63 9.96 -11.26
N ILE A 453 -9.90 8.88 -11.54
CA ILE A 453 -8.88 8.25 -10.69
C ILE A 453 -7.67 7.85 -11.57
N ASN A 454 -6.46 7.93 -11.03
CA ASN A 454 -5.23 7.81 -11.86
C ASN A 454 -4.39 6.55 -11.60
N HIS A 455 -4.15 6.20 -10.34
CA HIS A 455 -3.17 5.18 -10.01
C HIS A 455 -3.86 3.97 -9.40
N ILE A 456 -4.13 2.92 -10.18
CA ILE A 456 -4.57 1.62 -9.68
C ILE A 456 -3.37 0.68 -9.72
N VAL A 457 -2.74 0.44 -8.57
CA VAL A 457 -1.66 -0.55 -8.52
C VAL A 457 -2.28 -1.92 -8.32
N ALA A 458 -2.27 -2.72 -9.37
CA ALA A 458 -2.13 -4.15 -9.23
C ALA A 458 -0.64 -4.42 -9.05
N ARG A 459 -0.22 -5.00 -7.92
CA ARG A 459 0.94 -5.89 -8.02
C ARG A 459 0.55 -6.92 -9.07
N GLN A 460 1.36 -7.17 -10.09
CA GLN A 460 1.12 -8.25 -11.05
C GLN A 460 1.29 -9.62 -10.35
N MET A 461 0.60 -9.87 -9.24
CA MET A 461 0.24 -11.23 -8.86
C MET A 461 -0.50 -11.76 -10.06
N SER A 462 0.03 -12.84 -10.60
CA SER A 462 -0.45 -13.42 -11.84
C SER A 462 -1.94 -13.68 -11.71
N SER A 463 -2.73 -12.76 -12.29
CA SER A 463 -4.19 -12.66 -12.37
C SER A 463 -4.94 -12.29 -11.07
N ASP A 464 -5.84 -11.30 -11.16
CA ASP A 464 -6.85 -10.89 -10.16
C ASP A 464 -7.93 -11.96 -9.91
N GLU A 465 -7.55 -13.22 -10.10
CA GLU A 465 -8.45 -14.35 -10.10
C GLU A 465 -8.89 -14.66 -8.67
N GLY A 466 -10.21 -14.79 -8.51
CA GLY A 466 -10.87 -14.88 -7.22
C GLY A 466 -11.26 -13.53 -6.61
N ASN A 467 -11.37 -12.44 -7.39
CA ASN A 467 -11.90 -11.15 -6.92
C ASN A 467 -11.17 -10.58 -5.68
N TYR A 468 -9.85 -10.77 -5.61
CA TYR A 468 -9.04 -10.39 -4.47
C TYR A 468 -8.38 -9.02 -4.68
N TYR A 469 -8.99 -7.97 -4.15
CA TYR A 469 -8.59 -6.58 -4.43
C TYR A 469 -7.81 -5.90 -3.30
N ASN A 470 -7.31 -6.63 -2.29
CA ASN A 470 -6.60 -6.03 -1.15
C ASN A 470 -5.25 -5.41 -1.52
N HIS A 471 -4.69 -5.77 -2.67
CA HIS A 471 -3.48 -5.17 -3.23
C HIS A 471 -3.74 -3.93 -4.06
N HIS A 472 -5.00 -3.61 -4.34
CA HIS A 472 -5.40 -2.51 -5.21
C HIS A 472 -5.64 -1.26 -4.38
N PHE A 473 -5.00 -0.19 -4.82
CA PHE A 473 -5.13 1.13 -4.22
C PHE A 473 -5.35 2.13 -5.32
N LEU A 474 -6.20 3.13 -5.06
CA LEU A 474 -6.44 4.22 -5.97
C LEU A 474 -6.02 5.57 -5.41
N VAL A 475 -5.70 6.50 -6.30
CA VAL A 475 -5.44 7.91 -5.98
C VAL A 475 -6.39 8.78 -6.81
N GLN A 476 -7.12 9.65 -6.14
CA GLN A 476 -8.00 10.65 -6.74
C GLN A 476 -7.24 11.99 -6.85
N HIS A 477 -7.44 12.71 -7.95
CA HIS A 477 -6.87 14.04 -8.11
C HIS A 477 -7.54 15.04 -7.15
N ASP A 478 -6.77 15.87 -6.43
CA ASP A 478 -7.31 16.74 -5.38
C ASP A 478 -8.45 17.66 -5.84
N LEU A 479 -8.36 18.23 -7.05
CA LEU A 479 -9.42 19.09 -7.58
C LEU A 479 -10.76 18.34 -7.71
N LEU A 480 -10.72 17.07 -8.14
CA LEU A 480 -11.92 16.24 -8.25
C LEU A 480 -12.50 15.92 -6.87
N ARG A 481 -11.61 15.67 -5.90
CA ARG A 481 -11.99 15.50 -4.51
C ARG A 481 -12.64 16.77 -3.94
N GLU A 482 -12.07 17.95 -4.20
CA GLU A 482 -12.65 19.23 -3.80
C GLU A 482 -14.03 19.47 -4.41
N ILE A 483 -14.25 19.08 -5.67
CA ILE A 483 -15.57 19.12 -6.31
C ILE A 483 -16.57 18.27 -5.52
N SER A 484 -16.21 17.02 -5.18
CA SER A 484 -17.09 16.14 -4.40
C SER A 484 -17.40 16.69 -2.99
N ILE A 485 -16.40 17.24 -2.29
CA ILE A 485 -16.60 17.86 -0.97
C ILE A 485 -17.48 19.11 -1.08
N HIS A 486 -17.26 19.94 -2.11
CA HIS A 486 -18.04 21.15 -2.34
C HIS A 486 -19.51 20.83 -2.62
N GLN A 487 -19.77 19.84 -3.49
CA GLN A 487 -21.11 19.33 -3.76
C GLN A 487 -21.82 18.84 -2.48
N LEU A 488 -21.11 18.12 -1.60
CA LEU A 488 -21.65 17.72 -0.29
C LEU A 488 -22.01 18.94 0.58
N GLN A 489 -21.17 19.98 0.57
CA GLN A 489 -21.38 21.18 1.36
C GLN A 489 -22.53 22.06 0.87
N GLN A 490 -22.83 22.04 -0.44
CA GLN A 490 -23.95 22.78 -1.02
C GLN A 490 -25.33 22.23 -0.60
N GLN A 491 -25.42 20.93 -0.28
CA GLN A 491 -26.67 20.34 0.22
C GLN A 491 -26.97 20.81 1.65
N PRO A 492 -28.23 21.14 1.98
CA PRO A 492 -28.65 21.41 3.36
C PRO A 492 -28.22 20.27 4.27
N PHE A 493 -27.71 20.60 5.46
CA PHE A 493 -27.10 19.63 6.36
C PHE A 493 -28.02 18.44 6.66
N GLU A 494 -29.31 18.69 6.87
CA GLU A 494 -30.33 17.69 7.19
C GLU A 494 -30.62 16.71 6.04
N GLN A 495 -30.25 17.06 4.80
CA GLN A 495 -30.49 16.26 3.58
C GLN A 495 -29.25 15.49 3.12
N ARG A 496 -28.12 15.62 3.82
CA ARG A 496 -26.86 14.98 3.41
C ARG A 496 -26.89 13.49 3.68
N GLU A 497 -26.80 12.70 2.61
CA GLU A 497 -26.62 11.25 2.68
C GLU A 497 -25.24 10.84 3.22
N ARG A 498 -24.25 11.73 3.08
CA ARG A 498 -22.84 11.50 3.44
C ARG A 498 -22.36 12.61 4.36
N LEU A 499 -21.73 12.23 5.47
CA LEU A 499 -21.11 13.17 6.40
C LEU A 499 -19.64 12.85 6.59
N ILE A 500 -18.81 13.90 6.55
CA ILE A 500 -17.39 13.84 6.84
C ILE A 500 -17.13 14.75 8.04
N PHE A 501 -16.60 14.16 9.10
CA PHE A 501 -16.18 14.87 10.31
C PHE A 501 -14.68 14.75 10.46
N ASP A 502 -13.97 15.87 10.36
CA ASP A 502 -12.58 16.00 10.80
C ASP A 502 -12.56 16.75 12.14
N VAL A 503 -12.10 16.08 13.19
CA VAL A 503 -12.06 16.63 14.55
C VAL A 503 -11.03 17.77 14.68
N ASN A 504 -10.08 17.91 13.75
CA ASN A 504 -9.09 18.99 13.73
C ASN A 504 -9.59 20.30 13.12
N GLU A 505 -10.34 20.22 12.01
CA GLU A 505 -10.61 21.37 11.14
C GLU A 505 -11.96 22.03 11.43
N ASN A 506 -12.90 21.28 12.00
CA ASN A 506 -14.22 21.78 12.31
C ASN A 506 -14.33 22.02 13.81
N ASN A 507 -14.51 23.27 14.22
CA ASN A 507 -15.25 23.54 15.43
C ASN A 507 -16.57 22.79 15.28
N TRP A 508 -16.78 21.75 16.10
CA TRP A 508 -18.03 21.01 16.17
C TRP A 508 -19.19 22.00 16.06
N PRO A 509 -20.08 21.89 15.05
CA PRO A 509 -21.14 22.86 14.89
C PRO A 509 -22.05 22.78 16.12
N GLN A 510 -21.80 23.65 17.10
CA GLN A 510 -22.67 23.86 18.26
C GLN A 510 -24.01 24.48 17.84
N GLN A 511 -24.14 24.88 16.56
CA GLN A 511 -25.33 25.46 15.98
C GLN A 511 -26.02 24.44 15.07
N ASN A 512 -27.20 24.01 15.53
CA ASN A 512 -28.21 23.17 14.88
C ASN A 512 -28.19 21.68 15.26
N GLN A 513 -28.71 21.41 16.47
CA GLN A 513 -29.29 20.13 16.89
C GLN A 513 -30.50 19.77 16.01
N LYS A 514 -30.27 19.23 14.80
CA LYS A 514 -31.32 18.67 13.95
C LYS A 514 -30.87 17.33 13.37
N ASN A 515 -31.69 16.30 13.57
CA ASN A 515 -31.43 14.93 13.14
C ASN A 515 -31.17 14.87 11.63
N THR A 516 -29.97 14.40 11.27
CA THR A 516 -29.57 14.19 9.86
C THR A 516 -29.71 12.72 9.49
N VAL A 517 -30.20 12.44 8.27
CA VAL A 517 -30.47 11.08 7.75
C VAL A 517 -29.25 10.49 7.03
N ALA A 518 -28.04 10.74 7.53
CA ALA A 518 -26.83 10.31 6.85
C ALA A 518 -26.72 8.78 6.83
N HIS A 519 -26.61 8.20 5.64
CA HIS A 519 -26.40 6.76 5.46
C HIS A 519 -24.93 6.38 5.55
N THR A 520 -24.02 7.30 5.23
CA THR A 520 -22.58 7.08 5.32
C THR A 520 -21.90 8.14 6.18
N LEU A 521 -21.09 7.70 7.13
CA LEU A 521 -20.42 8.54 8.11
C LEU A 521 -18.91 8.27 8.07
N SER A 522 -18.11 9.30 7.81
CA SER A 522 -16.65 9.25 7.92
C SER A 522 -16.18 10.16 9.04
N ILE A 523 -15.36 9.63 9.94
CA ILE A 523 -14.82 10.34 11.10
C ILE A 523 -13.30 10.22 11.06
N SER A 524 -12.61 11.35 11.06
CA SER A 524 -11.15 11.42 11.20
C SER A 524 -10.82 11.98 12.58
N THR A 525 -10.08 11.20 13.38
CA THR A 525 -9.81 11.51 14.79
C THR A 525 -8.31 11.72 15.03
N ASP A 526 -7.95 12.87 15.58
CA ASP A 526 -6.63 13.25 16.12
C ASP A 526 -6.56 13.22 17.65
N GLN A 527 -7.72 13.20 18.33
CA GLN A 527 -7.84 13.17 19.79
C GLN A 527 -8.24 11.79 20.32
N MET A 528 -7.86 11.49 21.56
CA MET A 528 -8.14 10.18 22.21
C MET A 528 -9.63 9.90 22.48
N VAL A 529 -10.53 10.87 22.26
CA VAL A 529 -11.96 10.73 22.56
C VAL A 529 -12.78 11.28 21.40
N THR A 530 -13.67 10.45 20.84
CA THR A 530 -14.74 10.94 19.95
C THR A 530 -15.85 11.59 20.76
N PRO A 531 -16.32 12.78 20.38
CA PRO A 531 -17.54 13.35 20.96
C PRO A 531 -18.74 12.42 20.69
N ASP A 532 -19.69 12.36 21.64
CA ASP A 532 -20.90 11.57 21.48
C ASP A 532 -21.77 12.14 20.33
N LEU A 533 -21.85 11.39 19.22
CA LEU A 533 -22.59 11.76 18.02
C LEU A 533 -24.10 11.51 18.13
N SER A 534 -24.56 10.82 19.20
CA SER A 534 -25.97 10.42 19.33
C SER A 534 -26.94 11.59 19.48
N ASN A 535 -26.45 12.80 19.77
CA ASN A 535 -27.26 14.02 19.86
C ASN A 535 -27.32 14.82 18.55
N VAL A 536 -26.53 14.45 17.53
CA VAL A 536 -26.34 15.24 16.30
C VAL A 536 -26.75 14.46 15.06
N VAL A 537 -26.46 13.16 15.04
CA VAL A 537 -26.76 12.27 13.92
C VAL A 537 -27.81 11.26 14.35
N GLU A 538 -28.78 10.98 13.48
CA GLU A 538 -29.68 9.84 13.68
C GLU A 538 -28.89 8.55 13.41
N VAL A 539 -28.11 8.12 14.39
CA VAL A 539 -27.18 6.99 14.28
C VAL A 539 -27.89 5.68 13.89
N GLU A 540 -29.20 5.58 14.07
CA GLU A 540 -30.00 4.41 13.71
C GLU A 540 -30.08 4.16 12.20
N VAL A 541 -29.91 5.20 11.36
CA VAL A 541 -30.02 5.09 9.89
C VAL A 541 -28.69 4.94 9.15
N VAL A 542 -27.56 5.01 9.88
CA VAL A 542 -26.21 4.88 9.31
C VAL A 542 -25.97 3.44 8.88
N GLU A 543 -25.60 3.24 7.62
CA GLU A 543 -25.31 1.94 7.01
C GLU A 543 -23.80 1.69 6.86
N VAL A 544 -23.00 2.75 6.72
CA VAL A 544 -21.54 2.67 6.58
C VAL A 544 -20.86 3.64 7.54
N LEU A 545 -19.88 3.12 8.30
CA LEU A 545 -19.03 3.90 9.19
C LEU A 545 -17.55 3.72 8.81
N ILE A 546 -16.87 4.84 8.56
CA ILE A 546 -15.43 4.90 8.30
C ILE A 546 -14.76 5.65 9.45
N LEU A 547 -13.80 5.01 10.10
CA LEU A 547 -13.00 5.58 11.19
C LEU A 547 -11.54 5.69 10.73
N ASN A 548 -11.06 6.92 10.62
CA ASN A 548 -9.68 7.23 10.26
C ASN A 548 -8.94 7.69 11.52
N LEU A 549 -8.16 6.79 12.10
CA LEU A 549 -7.53 6.95 13.41
C LEU A 549 -6.12 7.50 13.25
N ARG A 550 -5.81 8.61 13.93
CA ARG A 550 -4.45 9.17 14.07
C ARG A 550 -3.91 9.04 15.51
N THR A 551 -4.59 8.26 16.35
CA THR A 551 -4.23 8.03 17.76
C THR A 551 -3.76 6.60 18.00
N TYR A 552 -2.86 6.43 18.96
CA TYR A 552 -2.32 5.12 19.34
C TYR A 552 -3.35 4.23 20.03
N GLU A 553 -4.21 4.80 20.85
CA GLU A 553 -5.31 4.09 21.49
C GLU A 553 -6.63 4.72 21.04
N TYR A 554 -7.62 3.87 20.78
CA TYR A 554 -8.95 4.31 20.39
C TYR A 554 -10.01 3.35 20.90
N SER A 555 -10.92 3.85 21.72
CA SER A 555 -12.09 3.10 22.17
C SER A 555 -13.24 3.31 21.21
N LEU A 556 -13.81 2.23 20.68
CA LEU A 556 -15.01 2.33 19.85
C LEU A 556 -16.13 3.03 20.64
N PRO A 557 -16.78 4.06 20.06
CA PRO A 557 -17.78 4.85 20.77
C PRO A 557 -19.00 4.05 21.22
N GLU A 558 -19.49 4.31 22.45
CA GLU A 558 -20.66 3.60 23.00
C GLU A 558 -21.94 3.78 22.19
N PHE A 559 -22.12 4.94 21.56
CA PHE A 559 -23.30 5.21 20.72
C PHE A 559 -23.41 4.26 19.53
N MET A 560 -22.31 3.60 19.11
CA MET A 560 -22.35 2.62 18.03
C MET A 560 -23.34 1.50 18.32
N SER A 561 -23.57 1.14 19.59
CA SER A 561 -24.59 0.15 19.99
C SER A 561 -26.01 0.50 19.52
N LYS A 562 -26.29 1.77 19.19
CA LYS A 562 -27.57 2.24 18.66
C LYS A 562 -27.65 2.18 17.13
N MET A 563 -26.56 1.90 16.41
CA MET A 563 -26.51 1.90 14.94
C MET A 563 -27.12 0.63 14.32
N ARG A 564 -28.43 0.46 14.45
CA ARG A 564 -29.13 -0.79 14.06
C ARG A 564 -29.01 -1.15 12.58
N LYS A 565 -28.83 -0.18 11.68
CA LYS A 565 -28.67 -0.40 10.24
C LYS A 565 -27.22 -0.50 9.78
N LEU A 566 -26.22 -0.41 10.66
CA LEU A 566 -24.82 -0.44 10.25
C LEU A 566 -24.47 -1.78 9.60
N LYS A 567 -24.13 -1.75 8.31
CA LYS A 567 -23.73 -2.90 7.49
C LYS A 567 -22.22 -3.02 7.33
N VAL A 568 -21.52 -1.89 7.23
CA VAL A 568 -20.07 -1.83 6.95
C VAL A 568 -19.34 -0.99 7.99
N LEU A 569 -18.27 -1.56 8.55
CA LEU A 569 -17.31 -0.85 9.39
C LEU A 569 -15.92 -0.91 8.76
N ILE A 570 -15.34 0.27 8.51
CA ILE A 570 -13.97 0.42 8.01
C ILE A 570 -13.17 1.19 9.06
N VAL A 571 -12.08 0.62 9.54
CA VAL A 571 -11.18 1.28 10.50
C VAL A 571 -9.77 1.27 9.94
N THR A 572 -9.18 2.46 9.80
CA THR A 572 -7.83 2.65 9.25
C THR A 572 -7.00 3.47 10.23
N GLY A 573 -5.90 2.90 10.71
CA GLY A 573 -4.88 3.61 11.49
C GLY A 573 -3.86 4.31 10.58
N TYR A 574 -3.51 5.56 10.91
CA TYR A 574 -2.55 6.39 10.17
C TYR A 574 -1.34 6.78 11.03
N ASN A 575 -0.90 5.89 11.92
CA ASN A 575 0.18 6.17 12.89
C ASN A 575 1.58 5.77 12.41
N GLY A 576 1.87 5.91 11.11
CA GLY A 576 3.18 5.53 10.58
C GLY A 576 3.40 4.02 10.67
N PHE A 577 4.32 3.57 11.53
CA PHE A 577 4.66 2.15 11.71
C PHE A 577 3.99 1.49 12.92
N HIS A 578 3.20 2.25 13.68
CA HIS A 578 2.52 1.75 14.86
C HIS A 578 1.06 1.41 14.54
N PHE A 579 0.53 0.45 15.28
CA PHE A 579 -0.87 0.07 15.21
C PHE A 579 -1.68 0.95 16.17
N SER A 580 -2.90 1.31 15.77
CA SER A 580 -3.88 1.84 16.73
C SER A 580 -4.49 0.68 17.52
N GLU A 581 -4.39 0.69 18.84
CA GLU A 581 -5.04 -0.26 19.73
C GLU A 581 -6.53 0.05 19.82
N LEU A 582 -7.34 -0.90 19.33
CA LEU A 582 -8.79 -0.79 19.40
C LEU A 582 -9.29 -1.37 20.70
N ASN A 583 -9.99 -0.54 21.48
CA ASN A 583 -10.68 -0.94 22.70
C ASN A 583 -12.19 -0.99 22.45
N ASN A 584 -12.92 -1.67 23.35
CA ASN A 584 -14.38 -1.75 23.31
C ASN A 584 -14.94 -2.46 22.05
N PHE A 585 -14.20 -3.43 21.51
CA PHE A 585 -14.59 -4.17 20.31
C PHE A 585 -15.85 -5.03 20.50
N GLU A 586 -16.20 -5.32 21.76
CA GLU A 586 -17.37 -6.11 22.16
C GLU A 586 -18.69 -5.49 21.69
N ILE A 587 -18.77 -4.15 21.57
CA ILE A 587 -19.95 -3.42 21.08
C ILE A 587 -20.40 -3.94 19.72
N LEU A 588 -19.47 -4.38 18.86
CA LEU A 588 -19.82 -4.85 17.53
C LEU A 588 -20.74 -6.08 17.57
N SER A 589 -20.74 -6.84 18.67
CA SER A 589 -21.64 -7.97 18.89
C SER A 589 -23.11 -7.56 19.03
N SER A 590 -23.37 -6.29 19.38
CA SER A 590 -24.71 -5.75 19.53
C SER A 590 -25.33 -5.26 18.21
N LEU A 591 -24.56 -5.25 17.12
CA LEU A 591 -24.98 -4.71 15.83
C LEU A 591 -25.67 -5.77 14.96
N PRO A 592 -26.99 -5.68 14.72
CA PRO A 592 -27.73 -6.74 14.06
C PRO A 592 -27.51 -6.77 12.54
N SER A 593 -27.10 -5.68 11.90
CA SER A 593 -27.00 -5.59 10.44
C SER A 593 -25.55 -5.69 9.94
N LEU A 594 -24.56 -5.81 10.82
CA LEU A 594 -23.15 -5.71 10.45
C LEU A 594 -22.72 -6.92 9.63
N ARG A 595 -22.42 -6.69 8.35
CA ARG A 595 -22.06 -7.72 7.36
C ARG A 595 -20.59 -7.67 6.96
N ARG A 596 -19.94 -6.50 7.01
CA ARG A 596 -18.53 -6.34 6.57
C ARG A 596 -17.72 -5.56 7.58
N ILE A 597 -16.54 -6.08 7.92
CA ILE A 597 -15.53 -5.38 8.72
C ILE A 597 -14.21 -5.38 7.96
N ARG A 598 -13.64 -4.19 7.78
CA ARG A 598 -12.28 -4.00 7.30
C ARG A 598 -11.47 -3.24 8.32
N LEU A 599 -10.36 -3.84 8.74
CA LEU A 599 -9.41 -3.26 9.67
C LEU A 599 -8.05 -3.12 8.98
N GLN A 600 -7.43 -1.95 9.11
CA GLN A 600 -6.13 -1.64 8.56
C GLN A 600 -5.25 -0.94 9.59
N GLN A 601 -4.04 -1.47 9.81
CA GLN A 601 -3.05 -0.85 10.70
C GLN A 601 -3.55 -0.66 12.15
N VAL A 602 -4.28 -1.65 12.65
CA VAL A 602 -4.82 -1.67 14.02
C VAL A 602 -4.48 -2.95 14.76
N SER A 603 -4.48 -2.87 16.09
CA SER A 603 -4.40 -4.02 16.99
C SER A 603 -5.81 -4.48 17.33
N VAL A 604 -6.10 -5.75 17.08
CA VAL A 604 -7.40 -6.37 17.30
C VAL A 604 -7.33 -7.19 18.59
N PRO A 605 -8.04 -6.80 19.67
CA PRO A 605 -7.90 -7.46 20.96
C PRO A 605 -8.57 -8.84 20.97
N SER A 606 -9.89 -8.89 20.73
CA SER A 606 -10.67 -10.12 20.66
C SER A 606 -11.89 -9.91 19.77
N PHE A 607 -12.31 -10.97 19.09
CA PHE A 607 -13.59 -10.95 18.40
C PHE A 607 -14.72 -11.24 19.39
N GLY A 608 -15.77 -10.42 19.33
CA GLY A 608 -17.07 -10.71 19.92
C GLY A 608 -17.87 -11.72 19.08
N ILE A 609 -19.15 -11.87 19.37
CA ILE A 609 -20.06 -12.73 18.61
C ILE A 609 -20.71 -11.89 17.50
N LEU A 610 -20.28 -12.08 16.26
CA LEU A 610 -20.74 -11.34 15.08
C LEU A 610 -21.54 -12.26 14.17
N HIS A 611 -22.80 -12.51 14.53
CA HIS A 611 -23.66 -13.49 13.85
C HIS A 611 -23.88 -13.19 12.36
N ASN A 612 -23.99 -11.93 11.96
CA ASN A 612 -24.32 -11.56 10.57
C ASN A 612 -23.10 -11.19 9.73
N LEU A 613 -21.90 -11.29 10.29
CA LEU A 613 -20.68 -10.94 9.58
C LEU A 613 -20.43 -11.93 8.45
N ARG A 614 -20.41 -11.41 7.22
CA ARG A 614 -20.17 -12.16 5.98
C ARG A 614 -18.72 -12.02 5.50
N LYS A 615 -18.08 -10.88 5.76
CA LYS A 615 -16.68 -10.62 5.35
C LYS A 615 -15.87 -9.95 6.44
N LEU A 616 -14.67 -10.48 6.68
CA LEU A 616 -13.67 -9.92 7.57
C LEU A 616 -12.34 -9.74 6.81
N SER A 617 -11.84 -8.51 6.76
CA SER A 617 -10.56 -8.18 6.12
C SER A 617 -9.63 -7.51 7.11
N LEU A 618 -8.45 -8.09 7.30
CA LEU A 618 -7.39 -7.62 8.19
C LEU A 618 -6.14 -7.34 7.35
N TYR A 619 -5.74 -6.07 7.25
CA TYR A 619 -4.59 -5.65 6.45
C TYR A 619 -3.58 -4.92 7.34
N MET A 620 -2.36 -5.44 7.44
CA MET A 620 -1.33 -4.93 8.34
C MET A 620 -1.88 -4.76 9.76
N CYS A 621 -2.52 -5.79 10.33
CA CYS A 621 -3.05 -5.75 11.70
C CYS A 621 -2.18 -6.56 12.65
N ASN A 622 -2.25 -6.23 13.95
CA ASN A 622 -1.84 -7.12 15.04
C ASN A 622 -3.07 -7.93 15.47
N VAL A 623 -3.10 -9.23 15.18
CA VAL A 623 -4.30 -10.08 15.25
C VAL A 623 -4.16 -11.26 16.20
N GLY A 624 -2.94 -11.59 16.61
CA GLY A 624 -2.54 -12.70 17.45
C GLY A 624 -3.38 -12.80 18.72
N PRO A 625 -3.61 -11.70 19.48
CA PRO A 625 -4.53 -11.72 20.62
C PRO A 625 -5.91 -12.25 20.26
N ALA A 626 -6.48 -11.81 19.13
CA ALA A 626 -7.84 -12.17 18.72
C ALA A 626 -7.98 -13.60 18.16
N PHE A 627 -6.88 -14.20 17.67
CA PHE A 627 -6.85 -15.58 17.15
C PHE A 627 -6.27 -16.60 18.15
N LYS A 628 -5.73 -16.17 19.30
CA LYS A 628 -5.29 -17.07 20.37
C LYS A 628 -6.50 -17.76 21.04
N SER A 629 -6.33 -19.04 21.34
CA SER A 629 -7.40 -19.90 21.85
C SER A 629 -7.80 -19.55 23.28
N ASP A 630 -8.99 -18.98 23.46
CA ASP A 630 -9.73 -19.09 24.72
C ASP A 630 -10.48 -20.43 24.72
N ASN A 631 -10.33 -21.22 25.79
CA ASN A 631 -10.78 -22.61 25.94
C ASN A 631 -12.31 -22.88 25.87
N ILE A 632 -13.11 -22.13 25.11
CA ILE A 632 -14.57 -22.30 25.01
C ILE A 632 -15.03 -22.13 23.55
N THR A 633 -15.57 -23.22 22.98
CA THR A 633 -16.30 -23.39 21.70
C THR A 633 -16.42 -22.11 20.82
N ILE A 634 -15.35 -21.82 20.05
CA ILE A 634 -15.13 -20.54 19.36
C ILE A 634 -15.79 -20.46 17.96
N SER A 635 -16.38 -21.54 17.44
CA SER A 635 -17.13 -21.52 16.16
C SER A 635 -18.38 -20.63 16.17
N ASN A 636 -18.91 -20.32 17.35
CA ASN A 636 -20.06 -19.44 17.51
C ASN A 636 -19.74 -17.95 17.29
N LYS A 637 -18.47 -17.54 17.23
CA LYS A 637 -18.13 -16.12 17.12
C LYS A 637 -18.42 -15.53 15.74
N LEU A 638 -18.16 -16.28 14.66
CA LEU A 638 -18.30 -15.82 13.27
C LEU A 638 -19.03 -16.86 12.38
N PRO A 639 -20.24 -17.31 12.76
CA PRO A 639 -20.86 -18.51 12.18
C PRO A 639 -21.25 -18.39 10.70
N ASN A 640 -21.50 -17.17 10.22
CA ASN A 640 -21.95 -16.89 8.84
C ASN A 640 -20.87 -16.23 7.98
N LEU A 641 -19.59 -16.31 8.39
CA LEU A 641 -18.49 -15.73 7.65
C LEU A 641 -18.24 -16.49 6.34
N VAL A 642 -18.29 -15.76 5.23
CA VAL A 642 -18.12 -16.28 3.86
C VAL A 642 -16.73 -15.96 3.31
N GLU A 643 -16.18 -14.79 3.63
CA GLU A 643 -14.85 -14.35 3.18
C GLU A 643 -13.99 -13.90 4.37
N LEU A 644 -12.81 -14.53 4.51
CA LEU A 644 -11.77 -14.09 5.43
C LEU A 644 -10.49 -13.77 4.66
N SER A 645 -10.01 -12.53 4.83
CA SER A 645 -8.72 -12.11 4.33
C SER A 645 -7.82 -11.59 5.44
N ILE A 646 -6.61 -12.14 5.53
CA ILE A 646 -5.54 -11.71 6.42
C ILE A 646 -4.31 -11.41 5.55
N ASP A 647 -3.81 -10.19 5.62
CA ASP A 647 -2.72 -9.72 4.75
C ASP A 647 -1.73 -8.87 5.55
N TYR A 648 -0.43 -9.14 5.38
CA TYR A 648 0.66 -8.45 6.09
C TYR A 648 0.57 -8.46 7.63
N CYS A 649 -0.18 -9.38 8.24
CA CYS A 649 -0.22 -9.53 9.70
C CYS A 649 1.01 -10.31 10.19
N LYS A 650 1.95 -9.62 10.84
CA LYS A 650 3.29 -10.15 11.17
C LYS A 650 3.30 -11.17 12.31
N ASP A 651 2.27 -11.13 13.13
CA ASP A 651 2.07 -11.89 14.36
C ASP A 651 1.08 -13.05 14.19
N PHE A 652 0.53 -13.23 12.98
CA PHE A 652 -0.34 -14.35 12.64
C PHE A 652 0.50 -15.59 12.32
N VAL A 653 0.57 -16.53 13.28
CA VAL A 653 1.46 -17.69 13.24
C VAL A 653 0.79 -18.95 12.70
N GLU A 654 -0.45 -19.22 13.11
CA GLU A 654 -1.19 -20.42 12.73
C GLU A 654 -2.68 -20.13 12.57
N LEU A 655 -3.33 -20.90 11.70
CA LEU A 655 -4.77 -20.83 11.54
C LEU A 655 -5.42 -21.67 12.66
N PRO A 656 -6.28 -21.10 13.52
CA PRO A 656 -6.79 -21.85 14.66
C PRO A 656 -7.87 -22.86 14.22
N ARG A 657 -7.95 -23.99 14.95
CA ARG A 657 -8.84 -25.12 14.60
C ARG A 657 -10.32 -24.72 14.50
N TRP A 658 -10.79 -23.85 15.38
CA TRP A 658 -12.19 -23.39 15.41
C TRP A 658 -12.62 -22.69 14.12
N LEU A 659 -11.67 -22.11 13.37
CA LEU A 659 -11.98 -21.45 12.10
C LEU A 659 -12.45 -22.47 11.05
N CYS A 660 -11.98 -23.71 11.15
CA CYS A 660 -12.38 -24.80 10.28
C CYS A 660 -13.80 -25.32 10.57
N GLU A 661 -14.45 -24.85 11.63
CA GLU A 661 -15.86 -25.13 11.93
C GLU A 661 -16.81 -24.14 11.24
N ILE A 662 -16.29 -23.05 10.63
CA ILE A 662 -17.07 -22.08 9.86
C ILE A 662 -17.37 -22.65 8.48
N THR A 663 -18.32 -23.58 8.42
CA THR A 663 -18.72 -24.29 7.19
C THR A 663 -19.36 -23.39 6.12
N SER A 664 -19.66 -22.13 6.45
CA SER A 664 -20.13 -21.09 5.53
C SER A 664 -19.00 -20.45 4.69
N LEU A 665 -17.73 -20.66 5.05
CA LEU A 665 -16.59 -20.00 4.41
C LEU A 665 -16.39 -20.47 2.96
N GLU A 666 -16.40 -19.53 2.02
CA GLU A 666 -16.15 -19.76 0.60
C GLU A 666 -14.78 -19.27 0.14
N MET A 667 -14.21 -18.28 0.85
CA MET A 667 -12.90 -17.73 0.55
C MET A 667 -12.06 -17.57 1.81
N LEU A 668 -10.87 -18.16 1.79
CA LEU A 668 -9.83 -17.96 2.80
C LEU A 668 -8.55 -17.48 2.11
N SER A 669 -8.10 -16.28 2.48
CA SER A 669 -6.88 -15.68 1.96
C SER A 669 -5.95 -15.25 3.09
N ILE A 670 -4.76 -15.83 3.15
CA ILE A 670 -3.69 -15.48 4.09
C ILE A 670 -2.49 -15.13 3.23
N THR A 671 -2.10 -13.85 3.20
CA THR A 671 -1.04 -13.39 2.31
C THR A 671 -0.01 -12.56 3.04
N ARG A 672 1.28 -12.74 2.71
CA ARG A 672 2.39 -11.94 3.26
C ARG A 672 2.46 -11.96 4.80
N CYS A 673 1.87 -12.98 5.42
CA CYS A 673 2.00 -13.29 6.84
C CYS A 673 3.26 -14.14 7.02
N ILE A 674 4.40 -13.48 7.19
CA ILE A 674 5.71 -14.14 7.08
C ILE A 674 5.96 -15.21 8.15
N LYS A 675 5.37 -15.06 9.35
CA LYS A 675 5.47 -16.04 10.46
C LYS A 675 4.41 -17.14 10.39
N PHE A 676 3.56 -17.12 9.36
CA PHE A 676 2.51 -18.12 9.20
C PHE A 676 3.12 -19.47 8.81
N SER A 677 3.01 -20.44 9.71
CA SER A 677 3.66 -21.74 9.61
C SER A 677 2.70 -22.93 9.60
N GLY A 678 1.45 -22.74 10.07
CA GLY A 678 0.53 -23.84 10.35
C GLY A 678 -0.85 -23.70 9.71
N VAL A 679 -1.24 -24.72 8.92
CA VAL A 679 -2.63 -24.98 8.53
C VAL A 679 -3.14 -26.19 9.33
N PRO A 680 -4.27 -26.09 10.05
CA PRO A 680 -4.80 -27.16 10.89
C PRO A 680 -5.29 -28.35 10.07
N GLY A 681 -5.19 -29.55 10.63
CA GLY A 681 -5.64 -30.79 10.00
C GLY A 681 -7.15 -30.80 9.71
N GLU A 682 -7.91 -29.92 10.34
CA GLU A 682 -9.34 -29.74 10.19
C GLU A 682 -9.73 -28.89 8.96
N ILE A 683 -8.78 -28.31 8.20
CA ILE A 683 -9.08 -27.44 7.04
C ILE A 683 -10.08 -28.06 6.06
N GLY A 684 -10.04 -29.40 5.90
CA GLY A 684 -10.96 -30.14 5.05
C GLY A 684 -12.43 -30.10 5.47
N ASN A 685 -12.77 -29.54 6.63
CA ASN A 685 -14.15 -29.33 7.09
C ASN A 685 -14.82 -28.11 6.41
N LEU A 686 -14.06 -27.25 5.75
CA LEU A 686 -14.57 -26.09 5.01
C LEU A 686 -15.15 -26.51 3.66
N GLU A 687 -16.21 -27.32 3.65
CA GLU A 687 -16.74 -27.98 2.44
C GLU A 687 -17.22 -27.01 1.34
N LYS A 688 -17.57 -25.77 1.71
CA LYS A 688 -17.97 -24.70 0.79
C LYS A 688 -16.81 -23.87 0.25
N LEU A 689 -15.57 -24.15 0.67
CA LEU A 689 -14.41 -23.34 0.26
C LEU A 689 -14.15 -23.47 -1.24
N LYS A 690 -14.26 -22.35 -1.94
CA LYS A 690 -14.07 -22.20 -3.39
C LYS A 690 -12.69 -21.66 -3.74
N VAL A 691 -12.16 -20.78 -2.88
CA VAL A 691 -10.86 -20.11 -3.04
C VAL A 691 -10.03 -20.27 -1.77
N LEU A 692 -8.84 -20.86 -1.90
CA LEU A 692 -7.83 -20.91 -0.85
C LEU A 692 -6.56 -20.25 -1.34
N ARG A 693 -6.16 -19.16 -0.71
CA ARG A 693 -4.90 -18.46 -0.98
C ARG A 693 -4.06 -18.43 0.28
N ILE A 694 -2.89 -19.03 0.23
CA ILE A 694 -1.85 -18.96 1.26
C ILE A 694 -0.56 -18.56 0.55
N SER A 695 -0.33 -17.28 0.34
CA SER A 695 0.78 -16.81 -0.51
C SER A 695 1.75 -15.90 0.22
N SER A 696 3.04 -15.99 -0.13
CA SER A 696 4.13 -15.28 0.53
C SER A 696 4.20 -15.54 2.04
N CYS A 697 3.79 -16.74 2.48
CA CYS A 697 3.95 -17.23 3.84
C CYS A 697 5.23 -18.08 3.90
N ALA A 698 6.34 -17.45 4.28
CA ALA A 698 7.67 -18.04 4.15
C ALA A 698 7.89 -19.27 5.06
N ASP A 699 7.27 -19.27 6.24
CA ASP A 699 7.41 -20.33 7.25
C ASP A 699 6.47 -21.52 7.06
N LEU A 700 5.59 -21.49 6.04
CA LEU A 700 4.67 -22.59 5.78
C LEU A 700 5.42 -23.82 5.29
N GLU A 701 5.50 -24.88 6.12
CA GLU A 701 6.25 -26.09 5.78
C GLU A 701 5.39 -27.18 5.14
N LYS A 702 4.11 -27.28 5.53
CA LYS A 702 3.21 -28.37 5.15
C LYS A 702 1.78 -27.89 4.96
N ILE A 703 1.08 -28.52 4.03
CA ILE A 703 -0.37 -28.45 3.86
C ILE A 703 -0.93 -29.84 4.19
N PRO A 704 -1.96 -29.97 5.05
CA PRO A 704 -2.47 -31.27 5.48
C PRO A 704 -3.23 -32.01 4.37
N ASP A 705 -3.22 -33.35 4.41
CA ASP A 705 -3.94 -34.21 3.46
C ASP A 705 -5.47 -33.99 3.47
N SER A 706 -6.01 -33.41 4.53
CA SER A 706 -7.42 -33.04 4.60
C SER A 706 -7.81 -31.97 3.58
N ILE A 707 -6.86 -31.25 2.96
CA ILE A 707 -7.17 -30.34 1.85
C ILE A 707 -7.92 -31.07 0.72
N GLY A 708 -7.66 -32.37 0.51
CA GLY A 708 -8.35 -33.20 -0.48
C GLY A 708 -9.85 -33.39 -0.24
N LYS A 709 -10.38 -32.92 0.91
CA LYS A 709 -11.82 -32.90 1.19
C LYS A 709 -12.53 -31.65 0.69
N LEU A 710 -11.79 -30.63 0.23
CA LEU A 710 -12.36 -29.36 -0.26
C LEU A 710 -12.91 -29.51 -1.69
N LEU A 711 -14.01 -30.24 -1.82
CA LEU A 711 -14.55 -30.63 -3.13
C LEU A 711 -15.04 -29.45 -3.98
N GLN A 712 -15.33 -28.29 -3.39
CA GLN A 712 -15.74 -27.08 -4.13
C GLN A 712 -14.57 -26.18 -4.53
N LEU A 713 -13.34 -26.50 -4.11
CA LEU A 713 -12.18 -25.66 -4.33
C LEU A 713 -11.86 -25.59 -5.82
N HIS A 714 -11.93 -24.39 -6.40
CA HIS A 714 -11.61 -24.17 -7.81
C HIS A 714 -10.32 -23.38 -8.02
N PHE A 715 -9.83 -22.71 -6.98
CA PHE A 715 -8.60 -21.91 -7.01
C PHE A 715 -7.76 -22.18 -5.75
N LEU A 716 -6.50 -22.57 -5.97
CA LEU A 716 -5.49 -22.73 -4.92
C LEU A 716 -4.25 -21.91 -5.28
N ASP A 717 -3.84 -21.02 -4.38
CA ASP A 717 -2.61 -20.24 -4.52
C ASP A 717 -1.72 -20.46 -3.30
N ILE A 718 -0.53 -21.01 -3.54
CA ILE A 718 0.51 -21.27 -2.55
C ILE A 718 1.81 -20.53 -2.90
N SER A 719 1.72 -19.54 -3.77
CA SER A 719 2.90 -18.87 -4.34
C SER A 719 3.73 -18.21 -3.24
N GLY A 720 5.06 -18.32 -3.32
CA GLY A 720 5.98 -17.73 -2.35
C GLY A 720 6.03 -18.42 -0.99
N CYS A 721 5.42 -19.59 -0.85
CA CYS A 721 5.67 -20.49 0.28
C CYS A 721 6.97 -21.27 0.07
N VAL A 722 8.10 -20.59 0.32
CA VAL A 722 9.44 -21.09 0.01
C VAL A 722 9.89 -22.28 0.88
N SER A 723 9.31 -22.43 2.08
CA SER A 723 9.59 -23.56 2.99
C SER A 723 8.71 -24.79 2.75
N LEU A 724 7.74 -24.71 1.83
CA LEU A 724 6.79 -25.78 1.60
C LEU A 724 7.51 -27.00 0.99
N GLN A 725 7.57 -28.10 1.74
CA GLN A 725 8.38 -29.26 1.37
C GLN A 725 7.71 -30.17 0.34
N LYS A 726 6.39 -30.35 0.43
CA LYS A 726 5.62 -31.21 -0.48
C LYS A 726 4.16 -30.79 -0.54
N LEU A 727 3.52 -31.02 -1.68
CA LEU A 727 2.06 -31.04 -1.76
C LEU A 727 1.51 -32.32 -1.13
N PRO A 728 0.32 -32.29 -0.51
CA PRO A 728 -0.29 -33.46 0.11
C PRO A 728 -0.69 -34.51 -0.93
N GLU A 729 -0.57 -35.80 -0.59
CA GLU A 729 -0.93 -36.90 -1.49
C GLU A 729 -2.41 -36.86 -1.87
N LYS A 730 -3.26 -36.31 -1.00
CA LYS A 730 -4.70 -36.17 -1.26
C LYS A 730 -5.06 -34.95 -2.12
N ILE A 731 -4.09 -34.20 -2.65
CA ILE A 731 -4.38 -33.07 -3.55
C ILE A 731 -5.12 -33.52 -4.82
N GLY A 732 -4.86 -34.74 -5.32
CA GLY A 732 -5.57 -35.31 -6.47
C GLY A 732 -7.09 -35.41 -6.32
N ASN A 733 -7.60 -35.42 -5.09
CA ASN A 733 -9.04 -35.45 -4.80
C ASN A 733 -9.75 -34.12 -5.08
N LEU A 734 -9.02 -33.04 -5.39
CA LEU A 734 -9.60 -31.72 -5.69
C LEU A 734 -10.19 -31.69 -7.10
N PHE A 735 -11.25 -32.45 -7.34
CA PHE A 735 -11.84 -32.65 -8.66
C PHE A 735 -12.29 -31.35 -9.33
N ASN A 736 -12.69 -30.32 -8.58
CA ASN A 736 -13.14 -29.03 -9.12
C ASN A 736 -12.01 -27.99 -9.26
N LEU A 737 -10.76 -28.33 -8.91
CA LEU A 737 -9.65 -27.40 -8.99
C LEU A 737 -9.39 -27.03 -10.45
N LYS A 738 -9.60 -25.76 -10.79
CA LYS A 738 -9.39 -25.24 -12.14
C LYS A 738 -8.04 -24.57 -12.29
N LYS A 739 -7.52 -24.01 -11.19
CA LYS A 739 -6.33 -23.16 -11.21
C LYS A 739 -5.45 -23.41 -9.99
N LEU A 740 -4.14 -23.52 -10.23
CA LEU A 740 -3.12 -23.71 -9.20
C LEU A 740 -1.98 -22.70 -9.42
N HIS A 741 -1.68 -21.87 -8.44
CA HIS A 741 -0.51 -21.00 -8.44
C HIS A 741 0.51 -21.49 -7.42
N MET A 742 1.76 -21.66 -7.85
CA MET A 742 2.86 -22.15 -7.00
C MET A 742 4.22 -21.55 -7.39
N THR A 743 4.20 -20.32 -7.91
CA THR A 743 5.41 -19.53 -8.19
C THR A 743 6.24 -19.39 -6.92
N GLY A 744 7.57 -19.53 -6.99
CA GLY A 744 8.46 -19.47 -5.83
C GLY A 744 8.60 -20.77 -5.02
N CYS A 745 7.86 -21.84 -5.35
CA CYS A 745 7.82 -23.11 -4.59
C CYS A 745 8.70 -24.22 -5.17
N SER A 746 9.88 -23.91 -5.70
CA SER A 746 10.71 -24.90 -6.41
C SER A 746 11.27 -26.06 -5.58
N LYS A 747 11.25 -25.97 -4.24
CA LYS A 747 11.61 -27.07 -3.34
C LYS A 747 10.45 -28.01 -3.01
N CYS A 748 9.24 -27.66 -3.45
CA CYS A 748 8.03 -28.41 -3.13
C CYS A 748 7.94 -29.66 -4.01
N SER A 749 8.03 -30.85 -3.38
CA SER A 749 7.80 -32.11 -4.06
C SER A 749 6.34 -32.25 -4.50
N ILE A 750 6.14 -32.61 -5.77
CA ILE A 750 4.81 -32.78 -6.38
C ILE A 750 4.44 -34.28 -6.37
N PRO A 751 3.35 -34.69 -5.70
CA PRO A 751 2.92 -36.08 -5.62
C PRO A 751 2.32 -36.55 -6.95
N VAL A 752 2.33 -37.87 -7.19
CA VAL A 752 1.78 -38.45 -8.44
C VAL A 752 0.28 -38.18 -8.57
N SER A 753 -0.44 -38.04 -7.46
CA SER A 753 -1.88 -37.78 -7.44
C SER A 753 -2.30 -36.48 -8.14
N VAL A 754 -1.38 -35.54 -8.44
CA VAL A 754 -1.73 -34.38 -9.28
C VAL A 754 -2.25 -34.78 -10.66
N SER A 755 -1.92 -35.97 -11.16
CA SER A 755 -2.49 -36.51 -12.41
C SER A 755 -4.01 -36.72 -12.33
N GLU A 756 -4.59 -36.75 -11.13
CA GLU A 756 -6.03 -36.92 -10.89
C GLU A 756 -6.80 -35.59 -10.94
N LEU A 757 -6.11 -34.45 -11.07
CA LEU A 757 -6.70 -33.10 -11.15
C LEU A 757 -7.36 -32.84 -12.53
N GLN A 758 -8.36 -33.64 -12.91
CA GLN A 758 -8.94 -33.67 -14.26
C GLN A 758 -9.48 -32.32 -14.77
N ASN A 759 -9.88 -31.41 -13.87
CA ASN A 759 -10.39 -30.10 -14.23
C ASN A 759 -9.35 -28.98 -14.15
N LEU A 760 -8.08 -29.28 -13.85
CA LEU A 760 -7.02 -28.29 -13.79
C LEU A 760 -6.72 -27.78 -15.20
N ARG A 761 -6.94 -26.48 -15.40
CA ARG A 761 -6.77 -25.79 -16.69
C ARG A 761 -5.61 -24.84 -16.69
N HIS A 762 -5.27 -24.26 -15.55
CA HIS A 762 -4.24 -23.23 -15.44
C HIS A 762 -3.29 -23.55 -14.29
N LEU A 763 -2.00 -23.67 -14.62
CA LEU A 763 -0.92 -23.71 -13.65
C LEU A 763 -0.05 -22.47 -13.87
N ILE A 764 0.20 -21.73 -12.80
CA ILE A 764 1.17 -20.63 -12.81
C ILE A 764 2.32 -20.98 -11.87
N CYS A 765 3.54 -21.00 -12.40
CA CYS A 765 4.71 -21.42 -11.66
C CYS A 765 6.02 -20.88 -12.26
N ASP A 766 7.12 -21.11 -11.55
CA ASP A 766 8.48 -20.85 -12.02
C ASP A 766 8.88 -21.89 -13.10
N GLU A 767 9.85 -21.55 -13.94
CA GLU A 767 10.42 -22.45 -14.96
C GLU A 767 10.83 -23.82 -14.37
N GLU A 768 11.49 -23.82 -13.21
CA GLU A 768 11.91 -25.04 -12.50
C GLU A 768 10.72 -25.97 -12.22
N VAL A 769 9.61 -25.42 -11.73
CA VAL A 769 8.39 -26.18 -11.42
C VAL A 769 7.66 -26.60 -12.68
N ALA A 770 7.64 -25.76 -13.72
CA ALA A 770 7.00 -26.05 -14.99
C ALA A 770 7.52 -27.35 -15.61
N THR A 771 8.85 -27.56 -15.59
CA THR A 771 9.47 -28.79 -16.13
C THR A 771 8.97 -30.07 -15.48
N PHE A 772 8.67 -30.06 -14.17
CA PHE A 772 8.09 -31.21 -13.49
C PHE A 772 6.64 -31.44 -13.93
N TRP A 773 5.87 -30.36 -14.08
CA TRP A 773 4.46 -30.42 -14.47
C TRP A 773 4.23 -30.82 -15.92
N GLU A 774 5.20 -30.59 -16.80
CA GLU A 774 5.18 -31.09 -18.19
C GLU A 774 4.99 -32.62 -18.25
N ASN A 775 5.54 -33.37 -17.29
CA ASN A 775 5.40 -34.82 -17.22
C ASN A 775 3.95 -35.30 -16.99
N PHE A 776 3.08 -34.43 -16.46
CA PHE A 776 1.67 -34.75 -16.17
C PHE A 776 0.72 -34.32 -17.30
N LYS A 777 1.18 -33.59 -18.32
CA LYS A 777 0.34 -33.21 -19.48
C LYS A 777 -0.37 -34.40 -20.17
N PRO A 778 0.23 -35.60 -20.31
CA PRO A 778 -0.49 -36.74 -20.88
C PRO A 778 -1.74 -37.13 -20.08
N SER A 779 -1.71 -36.96 -18.76
CA SER A 779 -2.85 -37.21 -17.86
C SER A 779 -3.78 -36.00 -17.72
N LEU A 780 -3.27 -34.79 -17.98
CA LEU A 780 -3.96 -33.51 -17.85
C LEU A 780 -3.98 -32.75 -19.20
N PRO A 781 -4.73 -33.24 -20.20
CA PRO A 781 -4.65 -32.71 -21.58
C PRO A 781 -5.12 -31.26 -21.72
N ASN A 782 -5.89 -30.74 -20.76
CA ASN A 782 -6.40 -29.36 -20.75
C ASN A 782 -5.51 -28.39 -19.97
N LEU A 783 -4.39 -28.86 -19.41
CA LEU A 783 -3.50 -28.06 -18.58
C LEU A 783 -2.72 -27.05 -19.43
N ARG A 784 -2.87 -25.76 -19.11
CA ARG A 784 -2.04 -24.67 -19.61
C ARG A 784 -1.08 -24.24 -18.51
N ILE A 785 0.20 -24.42 -18.77
CA ILE A 785 1.27 -23.96 -17.88
C ILE A 785 1.68 -22.56 -18.35
N LYS A 786 1.60 -21.58 -17.44
CA LYS A 786 2.09 -20.22 -17.65
C LYS A 786 3.32 -20.03 -16.78
N GLU A 787 4.47 -19.96 -17.42
CA GLU A 787 5.74 -19.63 -16.79
C GLU A 787 5.81 -18.13 -16.54
N ILE A 788 6.23 -17.74 -15.34
CA ILE A 788 6.61 -16.36 -15.06
C ILE A 788 8.14 -16.29 -15.13
N THR A 789 8.66 -15.83 -16.27
CA THR A 789 10.10 -15.67 -16.53
C THR A 789 10.63 -14.30 -16.09
N ASP A 790 9.78 -13.28 -16.11
CA ASP A 790 10.12 -11.95 -15.63
C ASP A 790 9.70 -11.79 -14.17
N TYR A 791 10.68 -11.78 -13.26
CA TYR A 791 10.52 -11.19 -11.95
C TYR A 791 10.39 -9.66 -12.12
N ILE A 792 9.24 -9.18 -12.62
CA ILE A 792 8.83 -7.79 -12.40
C ILE A 792 8.60 -7.69 -10.89
N LEU A 793 9.65 -7.26 -10.20
CA LEU A 793 9.75 -6.85 -8.81
C LEU A 793 8.39 -6.89 -8.08
N PHE A 794 8.10 -8.02 -7.43
CA PHE A 794 7.02 -8.17 -6.45
C PHE A 794 7.33 -7.43 -5.13
N ILE A 795 7.95 -6.24 -5.23
CA ILE A 795 8.43 -5.44 -4.10
C ILE A 795 7.28 -4.67 -3.44
#